data_AF-A0A7C2QP41-F1
#
_entry.id   AF-A0A7C2QP41-F1
#
_cell.length_a   1.000
_cell.length_b   1.000
_cell.length_c   1.000
_cell.angle_alpha   90.00
_cell.angle_beta   90.00
_cell.angle_gamma   90.00
#
_symmetry.space_group_name_H-M   'P 1'
#
loop_
_entity.id
_entity.type
_entity.pdbx_description
1 polymer ?
#
loop_
_entity_poly.entity_id
_entity_poly.type
_entity_poly.pdbx_seq_one_letter_code
_entity_poly.pdbx_strand_id
1 'polypeptide(L)'
;MAITIDARELGARAGPRVGGTATGAERQRAFRQAHRHSLLVRALRVALPVGVAGLVGFYVLTLGVSWRLGSGHLNVGEVVLTPDDMTMKGPSYFGVTKDGGRYEVRAKRAVVTFSKDAPVKLIDIDGDLVQANGVVTTLKAKHGTLDNAKSQLELYDGIEISATNGLKARLSRATIYSKEHRVVSRHPVDVEMPTGRVRGNGMVMRTNTRETTVVGNVKAHLVAASQPGQQEQAAVLGRDARQPVDVDADQLYVNDAARTAQFTGNVVAVQGDSTLRAPELHVSYEGRTADQLTAAPQQGAEAARLSRLVARNGAEVAIGTDRRVTSTQVEFDAKADTALFTGDVVVTQQSNVLRGRRLLVDRKSGRSRLDAPPDGRQPVGRIAATFHQGEAAAGAQPRPRAAKAGDTAAAAVQSSVLGTFRTDPSAPIEIEADTLDVNDHSKEAVFRGNVKSQQGDFIVRTVEMVAHYTGQAGPGLARAGEEGAAGRPSQLTRVEARQKVLITSKDGQSATGDWADFDVKANTVLMGNRVVVSRGKDVAEGPRLKIDLNTGMYRFELEQDAVAGTAPAVSATPALGAPAPASAANPAGRACPPGKQCLLFYPKEAQEKAKEAVKKLQPGKDDGSWPARSSASPPQRGN
;
A
#
# COMPACT_ATOMS: atom_id res chain seq x y z
N MET A 1 8.68 37.57 51.26
CA MET A 1 9.75 36.60 51.63
C MET A 1 11.07 37.27 51.28
N ALA A 2 11.62 38.22 52.06
CA ALA A 2 12.12 38.13 53.43
C ALA A 2 13.02 36.91 53.62
N ILE A 3 14.35 37.07 53.44
CA ILE A 3 15.38 36.68 54.42
C ILE A 3 16.60 37.60 54.25
N THR A 4 16.70 38.58 55.15
CA THR A 4 17.97 39.16 55.62
C THR A 4 18.66 38.13 56.52
N ILE A 5 19.99 38.05 56.53
CA ILE A 5 20.79 37.91 57.77
C ILE A 5 22.21 38.41 57.45
N ASP A 6 22.57 39.40 58.26
CA ASP A 6 23.88 40.01 58.41
C ASP A 6 24.62 39.32 59.58
N ALA A 7 25.87 39.72 59.78
CA ALA A 7 26.76 39.50 60.92
C ALA A 7 27.65 38.25 60.88
N ARG A 8 28.96 38.47 60.70
CA ARG A 8 29.84 38.63 61.88
C ARG A 8 31.25 39.07 61.49
N GLU A 9 31.75 40.00 62.28
CA GLU A 9 33.10 40.52 62.37
C GLU A 9 34.16 39.45 62.75
N LEU A 10 35.43 39.91 62.78
CA LEU A 10 36.70 39.29 63.19
C LEU A 10 37.53 38.82 61.98
N GLY A 11 38.76 39.25 61.73
CA GLY A 11 39.72 40.07 62.44
C GLY A 11 41.13 39.77 61.89
N ALA A 12 41.99 40.79 61.86
CA ALA A 12 43.45 40.75 61.92
C ALA A 12 44.31 40.13 60.77
N ARG A 13 45.02 41.07 60.10
CA ARG A 13 46.49 41.15 59.89
C ARG A 13 47.27 40.09 59.08
N ALA A 14 48.04 40.68 58.15
CA ALA A 14 49.48 40.49 57.88
C ALA A 14 49.91 39.58 56.70
N GLY A 15 50.48 40.24 55.69
CA GLY A 15 51.85 39.94 55.27
C GLY A 15 52.03 39.09 54.01
N PRO A 16 53.25 39.11 53.42
CA PRO A 16 53.44 39.43 52.00
C PRO A 16 54.14 38.30 51.22
N ARG A 17 54.20 38.41 49.88
CA ARG A 17 55.45 38.36 49.08
C ARG A 17 55.24 38.06 47.59
N VAL A 18 55.89 38.93 46.82
CA VAL A 18 56.49 38.83 45.48
C VAL A 18 56.87 37.41 45.02
N GLY A 19 56.63 37.13 43.74
CA GLY A 19 57.45 36.21 42.93
C GLY A 19 56.76 35.69 41.68
N GLY A 20 57.36 35.91 40.50
CA GLY A 20 57.04 35.10 39.31
C GLY A 20 56.87 35.88 38.01
N THR A 21 57.97 36.02 37.28
CA THR A 21 58.14 36.69 35.98
C THR A 21 57.47 35.95 34.82
N ALA A 22 56.56 36.61 34.11
CA ALA A 22 56.14 36.26 32.75
C ALA A 22 56.68 37.30 31.74
N THR A 23 57.16 36.80 30.61
CA THR A 23 58.11 37.42 29.68
C THR A 23 57.51 38.56 28.84
N GLY A 24 58.35 39.50 28.41
CA GLY A 24 57.96 40.75 27.74
C GLY A 24 57.19 40.61 26.41
N ALA A 25 57.11 39.41 25.84
CA ALA A 25 56.37 39.14 24.60
C ALA A 25 54.86 38.90 24.82
N GLU A 26 54.43 38.47 26.02
CA GLU A 26 53.00 38.29 26.35
C GLU A 26 52.32 39.60 26.77
N ARG A 27 53.06 40.52 27.41
CA ARG A 27 52.52 41.85 27.80
C ARG A 27 52.20 42.76 26.61
N GLN A 28 52.85 42.60 25.47
CA GLN A 28 52.60 43.44 24.28
C GLN A 28 51.45 42.95 23.37
N ARG A 29 50.98 41.70 23.55
CA ARG A 29 49.79 41.20 22.86
C ARG A 29 48.50 41.48 23.66
N ALA A 30 48.57 41.49 25.00
CA ALA A 30 47.44 41.87 25.86
C ALA A 30 47.13 43.38 25.86
N PHE A 31 48.13 44.26 25.71
CA PHE A 31 47.90 45.71 25.69
C PHE A 31 47.33 46.28 24.37
N ARG A 32 47.37 45.52 23.27
CA ARG A 32 46.79 45.95 21.98
C ARG A 32 45.31 45.64 21.82
N GLN A 33 44.74 44.76 22.64
CA GLN A 33 43.29 44.51 22.69
C GLN A 33 42.53 45.51 23.58
N ALA A 34 43.20 46.23 24.49
CA ALA A 34 42.52 47.11 25.45
C ALA A 34 42.30 48.57 24.96
N HIS A 35 43.02 49.06 23.95
CA HIS A 35 42.85 50.46 23.48
C HIS A 35 41.73 50.67 22.44
N ARG A 36 41.25 49.60 21.79
CA ARG A 36 40.17 49.73 20.78
C ARG A 36 38.79 49.97 21.39
N HIS A 37 38.52 49.50 22.61
CA HIS A 37 37.25 49.76 23.29
C HIS A 37 37.16 51.15 23.95
N SER A 38 38.27 51.71 24.42
CA SER A 38 38.26 53.04 25.06
C SER A 38 38.04 54.18 24.04
N LEU A 39 38.59 54.07 22.84
CA LEU A 39 38.36 55.03 21.76
C LEU A 39 36.95 54.91 21.15
N LEU A 40 36.41 53.69 21.02
CA LEU A 40 35.05 53.46 20.52
C LEU A 40 33.99 54.04 21.46
N VAL A 41 34.15 53.90 22.79
CA VAL A 41 33.20 54.45 23.76
C VAL A 41 33.28 55.97 23.82
N ARG A 42 34.47 56.55 23.66
CA ARG A 42 34.66 58.01 23.64
C ARG A 42 34.13 58.62 22.33
N ALA A 43 34.25 57.92 21.21
CA ALA A 43 33.65 58.31 19.93
C ALA A 43 32.11 58.17 19.96
N LEU A 44 31.56 57.08 20.53
CA LEU A 44 30.11 56.89 20.64
C LEU A 44 29.45 57.92 21.56
N ARG A 45 30.12 58.36 22.63
CA ARG A 45 29.58 59.40 23.53
C ARG A 45 29.38 60.76 22.85
N VAL A 46 30.11 61.06 21.78
CA VAL A 46 29.97 62.31 21.02
C VAL A 46 29.13 62.09 19.76
N ALA A 47 29.30 60.97 19.06
CA ALA A 47 28.59 60.69 17.82
C ALA A 47 27.08 60.47 18.01
N LEU A 48 26.66 59.88 19.14
CA LEU A 48 25.25 59.57 19.40
C LEU A 48 24.38 60.82 19.66
N PRO A 49 24.75 61.78 20.53
CA PRO A 49 23.98 63.01 20.67
C PRO A 49 24.03 63.91 19.43
N VAL A 50 25.15 63.94 18.69
CA VAL A 50 25.26 64.69 17.42
C VAL A 50 24.39 64.05 16.32
N GLY A 51 24.34 62.72 16.25
CA GLY A 51 23.45 62.00 15.33
C GLY A 51 21.97 62.24 15.62
N VAL A 52 21.59 62.28 16.90
CA VAL A 52 20.21 62.62 17.31
C VAL A 52 19.87 64.08 16.96
N ALA A 53 20.78 65.03 17.20
CA ALA A 53 20.58 66.43 16.80
C ALA A 53 20.49 66.58 15.27
N GLY A 54 21.29 65.82 14.52
CA GLY A 54 21.21 65.75 13.06
C GLY A 54 19.90 65.17 12.55
N LEU A 55 19.37 64.12 13.19
CA LEU A 55 18.07 63.54 12.84
C LEU A 55 16.90 64.49 13.15
N VAL A 56 16.95 65.20 14.28
CA VAL A 56 15.94 66.21 14.62
C VAL A 56 16.04 67.40 13.67
N GLY A 57 17.25 67.87 13.35
CA GLY A 57 17.49 68.92 12.36
C GLY A 57 17.01 68.53 10.96
N PHE A 58 17.27 67.30 10.53
CA PHE A 58 16.77 66.76 9.26
C PHE A 58 15.25 66.63 9.25
N TYR A 59 14.64 66.15 10.34
CA TYR A 59 13.19 66.05 10.47
C TYR A 59 12.51 67.44 10.41
N VAL A 60 13.07 68.44 11.10
CA VAL A 60 12.60 69.84 11.04
C VAL A 60 12.81 70.45 9.65
N LEU A 61 13.94 70.14 8.98
CA LEU A 61 14.17 70.53 7.59
C LEU A 61 13.16 69.88 6.63
N THR A 62 12.76 68.63 6.85
CA THR A 62 11.73 67.97 6.03
C THR A 62 10.31 68.50 6.28
N LEU A 63 10.04 69.09 7.45
CA LEU A 63 8.76 69.75 7.74
C LEU A 63 8.68 71.19 7.19
N GLY A 64 9.83 71.84 6.95
CA GLY A 64 9.91 73.24 6.50
C GLY A 64 10.09 73.45 5.00
N VAL A 65 10.40 72.42 4.22
CA VAL A 65 10.60 72.57 2.77
C VAL A 65 9.43 71.96 2.01
N SER A 66 8.46 72.82 1.66
CA SER A 66 7.47 72.54 0.63
C SER A 66 8.17 72.45 -0.73
N TRP A 67 8.52 71.24 -1.16
CA TRP A 67 8.94 70.99 -2.54
C TRP A 67 7.71 71.11 -3.44
N ARG A 68 7.48 72.32 -3.96
CA ARG A 68 6.65 72.55 -5.13
C ARG A 68 7.41 72.06 -6.37
N LEU A 69 7.09 70.86 -6.84
CA LEU A 69 7.36 70.43 -8.21
C LEU A 69 6.15 69.64 -8.74
N GLY A 70 5.58 70.12 -9.85
CA GLY A 70 4.62 69.41 -10.67
C GLY A 70 3.17 69.85 -10.48
N SER A 71 2.69 70.70 -11.38
CA SER A 71 1.27 70.99 -11.56
C SER A 71 0.54 69.74 -12.06
N GLY A 72 0.10 68.89 -11.14
CA GLY A 72 -0.86 67.83 -11.38
C GLY A 72 -2.27 68.35 -11.12
N HIS A 73 -3.05 68.55 -12.18
CA HIS A 73 -4.46 68.90 -12.06
C HIS A 73 -5.23 67.67 -11.57
N LEU A 74 -5.80 67.75 -10.37
CA LEU A 74 -6.72 66.76 -9.85
C LEU A 74 -7.98 66.81 -10.72
N ASN A 75 -8.12 65.88 -11.66
CA ASN A 75 -9.37 65.68 -12.38
C ASN A 75 -10.34 64.98 -11.42
N VAL A 76 -10.94 65.75 -10.51
CA VAL A 76 -12.13 65.32 -9.79
C VAL A 76 -13.27 65.46 -10.78
N GLY A 77 -13.58 64.35 -11.45
CA GLY A 77 -14.76 64.27 -12.30
C GLY A 77 -15.97 64.74 -11.50
N GLU A 78 -16.73 65.65 -12.08
CA GLU A 78 -17.99 66.23 -11.59
C GLU A 78 -18.70 65.34 -10.57
N VAL A 79 -18.63 65.74 -9.30
CA VAL A 79 -19.47 65.21 -8.23
C VAL A 79 -20.83 65.85 -8.42
N VAL A 80 -21.69 65.16 -9.16
CA VAL A 80 -23.11 65.50 -9.23
C VAL A 80 -23.70 65.15 -7.87
N LEU A 81 -23.88 66.17 -7.01
CA LEU A 81 -24.69 66.01 -5.81
C LEU A 81 -26.15 65.90 -6.25
N THR A 82 -26.62 64.66 -6.33
CA THR A 82 -28.05 64.36 -6.37
C THR A 82 -28.52 64.30 -4.90
N PRO A 83 -29.68 64.85 -4.53
CA PRO A 83 -30.02 65.15 -3.12
C PRO A 83 -30.09 63.97 -2.14
N ASP A 84 -29.90 62.72 -2.57
CA ASP A 84 -30.07 61.54 -1.71
C ASP A 84 -28.85 60.59 -1.66
N ASP A 85 -27.85 60.70 -2.55
CA ASP A 85 -26.66 59.82 -2.57
C ASP A 85 -25.40 60.54 -3.08
N MET A 86 -24.27 60.43 -2.36
CA MET A 86 -22.97 60.97 -2.79
C MET A 86 -22.25 59.95 -3.67
N THR A 87 -22.11 60.24 -4.97
CA THR A 87 -21.36 59.36 -5.89
C THR A 87 -19.92 59.85 -6.09
N MET A 88 -18.93 59.00 -5.82
CA MET A 88 -17.52 59.25 -6.09
C MET A 88 -17.13 58.58 -7.41
N LYS A 89 -16.43 59.31 -8.30
CA LYS A 89 -15.86 58.77 -9.54
C LYS A 89 -14.40 58.36 -9.29
N GLY A 90 -14.02 57.15 -9.71
CA GLY A 90 -12.65 56.64 -9.61
C GLY A 90 -12.06 56.49 -8.20
N PRO A 91 -12.80 56.07 -7.17
CA PRO A 91 -12.20 55.87 -5.84
C PRO A 91 -11.13 54.77 -5.88
N SER A 92 -10.04 54.98 -5.15
CA SER A 92 -8.98 53.98 -4.93
C SER A 92 -8.68 53.80 -3.44
N TYR A 93 -8.32 52.58 -3.08
CA TYR A 93 -7.94 52.17 -1.73
C TYR A 93 -6.65 51.36 -1.82
N PHE A 94 -5.57 51.89 -1.22
CA PHE A 94 -4.27 51.25 -1.26
C PHE A 94 -3.77 50.93 0.14
N GLY A 95 -2.93 49.90 0.26
CA GLY A 95 -2.33 49.52 1.52
C GLY A 95 -1.20 48.52 1.36
N VAL A 96 -0.67 48.10 2.50
CA VAL A 96 0.34 47.05 2.59
C VAL A 96 -0.21 45.87 3.38
N THR A 97 0.08 44.65 2.93
CA THR A 97 -0.19 43.43 3.69
C THR A 97 0.87 43.23 4.75
N LYS A 98 0.58 42.37 5.75
CA LYS A 98 1.56 42.02 6.80
C LYS A 98 2.85 41.40 6.23
N ASP A 99 2.76 40.74 5.08
CA ASP A 99 3.88 40.11 4.39
C ASP A 99 4.71 41.11 3.54
N GLY A 100 4.40 42.40 3.60
CA GLY A 100 5.10 43.45 2.83
C GLY A 100 4.63 43.60 1.38
N GLY A 101 3.57 42.89 0.97
CA GLY A 101 2.94 43.10 -0.33
C GLY A 101 2.16 44.41 -0.38
N ARG A 102 2.08 45.04 -1.55
CA ARG A 102 1.30 46.27 -1.79
C ARG A 102 0.04 45.91 -2.52
N TYR A 103 -1.11 46.39 -2.06
CA TYR A 103 -2.37 46.23 -2.78
C TYR A 103 -2.99 47.58 -3.08
N GLU A 104 -3.71 47.64 -4.19
CA GLU A 104 -4.51 48.77 -4.62
C GLU A 104 -5.82 48.23 -5.18
N VAL A 105 -6.95 48.69 -4.64
CA VAL A 105 -8.30 48.37 -5.10
C VAL A 105 -8.91 49.66 -5.64
N ARG A 106 -9.32 49.64 -6.89
CA ARG A 106 -9.91 50.76 -7.62
C ARG A 106 -11.33 50.40 -8.00
N ALA A 107 -12.22 51.37 -8.02
CA ALA A 107 -13.54 51.21 -8.61
C ALA A 107 -13.84 52.35 -9.58
N LYS A 108 -14.64 52.10 -10.61
CA LYS A 108 -15.07 53.16 -11.53
C LYS A 108 -15.97 54.17 -10.83
N ARG A 109 -16.84 53.69 -9.94
CA ARG A 109 -17.77 54.49 -9.16
C ARG A 109 -17.94 53.91 -7.76
N ALA A 110 -18.15 54.78 -6.78
CA ALA A 110 -18.70 54.40 -5.49
C ALA A 110 -19.93 55.24 -5.14
N VAL A 111 -20.89 54.65 -4.45
CA VAL A 111 -22.05 55.33 -3.89
C VAL A 111 -21.94 55.26 -2.38
N VAL A 112 -21.95 56.44 -1.75
CA VAL A 112 -21.87 56.61 -0.30
C VAL A 112 -23.15 57.28 0.16
N THR A 113 -23.86 56.63 1.07
CA THR A 113 -25.02 57.23 1.75
C THR A 113 -24.53 58.16 2.86
N PHE A 114 -25.23 59.27 3.11
CA PHE A 114 -24.88 60.31 4.11
C PHE A 114 -25.04 59.87 5.58
N SER A 115 -24.62 58.66 5.92
CA SER A 115 -24.49 58.19 7.30
C SER A 115 -23.05 57.75 7.54
N LYS A 116 -22.50 58.15 8.68
CA LYS A 116 -21.07 58.00 9.03
C LYS A 116 -20.59 56.54 8.99
N ASP A 117 -21.53 55.60 9.17
CA ASP A 117 -21.29 54.15 9.20
C ASP A 117 -21.99 53.40 8.04
N ALA A 118 -22.50 54.11 7.02
CA ALA A 118 -23.15 53.47 5.90
C ALA A 118 -22.16 52.63 5.05
N PRO A 119 -22.59 51.45 4.55
CA PRO A 119 -21.80 50.68 3.60
C PRO A 119 -21.56 51.46 2.30
N VAL A 120 -20.34 51.45 1.80
CA VAL A 120 -19.97 52.05 0.52
C VAL A 120 -20.17 51.02 -0.58
N LYS A 121 -21.06 51.30 -1.54
CA LYS A 121 -21.28 50.44 -2.71
C LYS A 121 -20.25 50.78 -3.78
N LEU A 122 -19.54 49.79 -4.29
CA LEU A 122 -18.50 49.89 -5.32
C LEU A 122 -19.02 49.27 -6.62
N ILE A 123 -18.77 49.94 -7.76
CA ILE A 123 -19.19 49.51 -9.10
C ILE A 123 -17.97 49.48 -10.01
N ASP A 124 -17.82 48.38 -10.77
CA ASP A 124 -16.68 48.04 -11.62
C ASP A 124 -15.36 48.14 -10.84
N ILE A 125 -15.02 47.07 -10.12
CA ILE A 125 -13.87 46.98 -9.22
C ILE A 125 -12.72 46.29 -9.94
N ASP A 126 -11.55 46.92 -9.90
CA ASP A 126 -10.27 46.37 -10.33
C ASP A 126 -9.28 46.47 -9.16
N GLY A 127 -8.67 45.36 -8.78
CA GLY A 127 -7.69 45.30 -7.71
C GLY A 127 -6.38 44.69 -8.18
N ASP A 128 -5.26 45.24 -7.73
CA ASP A 128 -3.93 44.71 -7.97
C ASP A 128 -3.24 44.48 -6.63
N LEU A 129 -2.63 43.31 -6.47
CA LEU A 129 -1.83 42.94 -5.31
C LEU A 129 -0.46 42.49 -5.80
N VAL A 130 0.56 43.27 -5.47
CA VAL A 130 1.96 42.93 -5.69
C VAL A 130 2.53 42.37 -4.39
N GLN A 131 2.81 41.08 -4.35
CA GLN A 131 3.40 40.45 -3.18
C GLN A 131 4.91 40.70 -3.09
N ALA A 132 5.49 40.53 -1.90
CA ALA A 132 6.91 40.77 -1.64
C ALA A 132 7.86 39.88 -2.48
N ASN A 133 7.33 38.80 -3.04
CA ASN A 133 8.02 37.83 -3.91
C ASN A 133 7.88 38.13 -5.41
N GLY A 134 7.22 39.23 -5.78
CA GLY A 134 7.05 39.68 -7.16
C GLY A 134 5.82 39.16 -7.91
N VAL A 135 4.90 38.39 -7.31
CA VAL A 135 3.62 38.12 -7.98
C VAL A 135 2.72 39.31 -7.99
N VAL A 136 2.12 39.49 -9.16
CA VAL A 136 0.99 40.37 -9.36
C VAL A 136 -0.26 39.50 -9.42
N THR A 137 -1.14 39.69 -8.45
CA THR A 137 -2.50 39.14 -8.44
C THR A 137 -3.45 40.26 -8.82
N THR A 138 -4.22 40.05 -9.88
CA THR A 138 -5.28 40.94 -10.34
C THR A 138 -6.63 40.39 -9.88
N LEU A 139 -7.52 41.28 -9.47
CA LEU A 139 -8.86 41.01 -9.00
C LEU A 139 -9.82 41.87 -9.82
N LYS A 140 -10.87 41.27 -10.36
CA LYS A 140 -11.97 41.97 -11.03
C LYS A 140 -13.29 41.55 -10.43
N ALA A 141 -14.16 42.51 -10.16
CA ALA A 141 -15.53 42.24 -9.71
C ALA A 141 -16.46 43.34 -10.23
N LYS A 142 -17.70 43.00 -10.60
CA LYS A 142 -18.67 44.02 -11.06
C LYS A 142 -19.17 44.88 -9.92
N HIS A 143 -19.41 44.27 -8.77
CA HIS A 143 -19.97 44.96 -7.62
C HIS A 143 -19.28 44.56 -6.32
N GLY A 144 -19.32 45.46 -5.37
CA GLY A 144 -18.92 45.17 -4.00
C GLY A 144 -19.52 46.15 -3.01
N THR A 145 -19.51 45.76 -1.74
CA THR A 145 -19.89 46.65 -0.63
C THR A 145 -18.80 46.63 0.42
N LEU A 146 -18.37 47.82 0.81
CA LEU A 146 -17.38 48.02 1.87
C LEU A 146 -18.09 48.56 3.10
N ASP A 147 -18.21 47.73 4.12
CA ASP A 147 -18.71 48.12 5.45
C ASP A 147 -17.50 48.43 6.34
N ASN A 148 -17.21 49.73 6.51
CA ASN A 148 -16.07 50.19 7.31
C ASN A 148 -16.23 49.86 8.80
N ALA A 149 -17.46 49.89 9.32
CA ALA A 149 -17.76 49.58 10.72
C ALA A 149 -17.45 48.11 11.04
N LYS A 150 -17.88 47.19 10.17
CA LYS A 150 -17.58 45.76 10.29
C LYS A 150 -16.20 45.38 9.76
N SER A 151 -15.54 46.28 9.00
CA SER A 151 -14.29 46.00 8.28
C SER A 151 -14.42 44.80 7.35
N GLN A 152 -15.55 44.77 6.63
CA GLN A 152 -15.94 43.71 5.70
C GLN A 152 -16.04 44.26 4.28
N LEU A 153 -15.42 43.57 3.33
CA LEU A 153 -15.60 43.82 1.90
C LEU A 153 -16.32 42.62 1.30
N GLU A 154 -17.55 42.82 0.85
CA GLU A 154 -18.28 41.82 0.07
C GLU A 154 -18.13 42.13 -1.42
N LEU A 155 -17.78 41.12 -2.21
CA LEU A 155 -17.70 41.19 -3.67
C LEU A 155 -18.74 40.25 -4.26
N TYR A 156 -19.39 40.63 -5.35
CA TYR A 156 -20.41 39.81 -6.03
C TYR A 156 -20.55 40.17 -7.52
N ASP A 157 -21.34 39.37 -8.23
CA ASP A 157 -21.61 39.47 -9.67
C ASP A 157 -20.40 39.21 -10.58
N GLY A 158 -19.70 38.12 -10.28
CA GLY A 158 -18.59 37.62 -11.08
C GLY A 158 -17.26 38.19 -10.61
N ILE A 159 -16.57 37.41 -9.78
CA ILE A 159 -15.25 37.71 -9.26
C ILE A 159 -14.25 36.87 -10.04
N GLU A 160 -13.32 37.54 -10.71
CA GLU A 160 -12.21 36.89 -11.41
C GLU A 160 -10.90 37.33 -10.77
N ILE A 161 -10.08 36.35 -10.40
CA ILE A 161 -8.76 36.55 -9.83
C ILE A 161 -7.78 35.88 -10.76
N SER A 162 -6.73 36.59 -11.18
CA SER A 162 -5.66 36.01 -11.98
C SER A 162 -4.31 36.47 -11.49
N ALA A 163 -3.36 35.54 -11.36
CA ALA A 163 -2.02 35.86 -10.91
C ALA A 163 -0.96 35.41 -11.92
N THR A 164 0.19 36.09 -11.90
CA THR A 164 1.30 35.82 -12.83
C THR A 164 1.90 34.42 -12.71
N ASN A 165 1.57 33.70 -11.64
CA ASN A 165 1.97 32.31 -11.39
C ASN A 165 1.09 31.26 -12.07
N GLY A 166 0.12 31.68 -12.88
CA GLY A 166 -0.83 30.81 -13.57
C GLY A 166 -2.05 30.44 -12.75
N LEU A 167 -2.22 30.97 -11.53
CA LEU A 167 -3.46 30.85 -10.76
C LEU A 167 -4.57 31.66 -11.43
N LYS A 168 -5.74 31.04 -11.62
CA LYS A 168 -6.98 31.71 -11.97
C LYS A 168 -8.08 31.23 -11.04
N ALA A 169 -8.79 32.13 -10.39
CA ALA A 169 -9.95 31.78 -9.58
C ALA A 169 -11.18 32.54 -10.04
N ARG A 170 -12.31 31.84 -10.07
CA ARG A 170 -13.63 32.40 -10.35
C ARG A 170 -14.55 32.12 -9.19
N LEU A 171 -15.15 33.17 -8.65
CA LEU A 171 -16.10 33.09 -7.55
C LEU A 171 -17.35 33.89 -7.91
N SER A 172 -18.50 33.44 -7.42
CA SER A 172 -19.76 34.18 -7.64
C SER A 172 -19.95 35.31 -6.63
N ARG A 173 -19.54 35.08 -5.37
CA ARG A 173 -19.60 36.03 -4.26
C ARG A 173 -18.58 35.64 -3.21
N ALA A 174 -17.92 36.62 -2.61
CA ALA A 174 -16.97 36.40 -1.52
C ALA A 174 -17.01 37.56 -0.54
N THR A 175 -16.88 37.25 0.75
CA THR A 175 -16.77 38.23 1.83
C THR A 175 -15.38 38.16 2.45
N ILE A 176 -14.71 39.29 2.52
CA ILE A 176 -13.36 39.45 3.06
C ILE A 176 -13.48 40.14 4.41
N TYR A 177 -13.03 39.46 5.47
CA TYR A 177 -13.02 39.95 6.85
C TYR A 177 -11.60 40.40 7.19
N SER A 178 -11.31 41.69 6.98
CA SER A 178 -9.94 42.22 7.10
C SER A 178 -9.37 42.10 8.51
N LYS A 179 -10.19 42.27 9.55
CA LYS A 179 -9.79 42.11 10.96
C LYS A 179 -9.50 40.66 11.36
N GLU A 180 -10.22 39.72 10.77
CA GLU A 180 -10.12 38.28 11.09
C GLU A 180 -9.12 37.54 10.20
N HIS A 181 -8.56 38.21 9.18
CA HIS A 181 -7.71 37.61 8.16
C HIS A 181 -8.37 36.40 7.47
N ARG A 182 -9.66 36.52 7.20
CA ARG A 182 -10.50 35.43 6.71
C ARG A 182 -11.26 35.85 5.45
N VAL A 183 -11.28 34.98 4.45
CA VAL A 183 -12.10 35.13 3.24
C VAL A 183 -13.12 33.99 3.21
N VAL A 184 -14.39 34.30 2.98
CA VAL A 184 -15.48 33.32 2.98
C VAL A 184 -16.29 33.46 1.70
N SER A 185 -16.44 32.38 0.96
CA SER A 185 -17.41 32.22 -0.12
C SER A 185 -18.41 31.14 0.28
N ARG A 186 -19.71 31.48 0.28
CA ARG A 186 -20.81 30.50 0.42
C ARG A 186 -21.39 30.08 -0.92
N HIS A 187 -20.73 30.46 -2.00
CA HIS A 187 -21.16 30.22 -3.37
C HIS A 187 -20.08 29.44 -4.13
N PRO A 188 -20.43 28.84 -5.28
CA PRO A 188 -19.51 28.04 -6.07
C PRO A 188 -18.19 28.76 -6.33
N VAL A 189 -17.10 28.02 -6.08
CA VAL A 189 -15.73 28.43 -6.32
C VAL A 189 -15.09 27.50 -7.34
N ASP A 190 -14.30 28.09 -8.22
CA ASP A 190 -13.54 27.38 -9.24
C ASP A 190 -12.13 27.94 -9.29
N VAL A 191 -11.15 27.11 -8.99
CA VAL A 191 -9.74 27.50 -8.87
C VAL A 191 -8.93 26.65 -9.83
N GLU A 192 -8.34 27.29 -10.84
CA GLU A 192 -7.36 26.72 -11.74
C GLU A 192 -5.95 27.10 -11.28
N MET A 193 -5.08 26.10 -11.24
CA MET A 193 -3.66 26.18 -10.92
C MET A 193 -2.87 25.55 -12.07
N PRO A 194 -1.56 25.83 -12.20
CA PRO A 194 -0.72 25.15 -13.19
C PRO A 194 -0.73 23.62 -13.09
N THR A 195 -0.93 23.10 -11.88
CA THR A 195 -0.90 21.67 -11.55
C THR A 195 -2.29 21.03 -11.49
N GLY A 196 -3.36 21.76 -11.84
CA GLY A 196 -4.72 21.21 -11.81
C GLY A 196 -5.82 22.22 -11.52
N ARG A 197 -7.04 21.72 -11.33
CA ARG A 197 -8.23 22.52 -11.07
C ARG A 197 -9.00 21.98 -9.87
N VAL A 198 -9.53 22.85 -9.03
CA VAL A 198 -10.36 22.51 -7.87
C VAL A 198 -11.67 23.28 -7.94
N ARG A 199 -12.79 22.57 -7.80
CA ARG A 199 -14.14 23.16 -7.71
C ARG A 199 -14.81 22.77 -6.41
N GLY A 200 -15.70 23.61 -5.91
CA GLY A 200 -16.57 23.30 -4.78
C GLY A 200 -17.68 24.34 -4.59
N ASN A 201 -18.61 24.07 -3.68
CA ASN A 201 -19.79 24.93 -3.44
C ASN A 201 -19.52 26.10 -2.48
N GLY A 202 -18.44 26.01 -1.70
CA GLY A 202 -18.04 27.04 -0.76
C GLY A 202 -16.56 26.96 -0.42
N MET A 203 -16.03 28.05 0.10
CA MET A 203 -14.63 28.17 0.47
C MET A 203 -14.46 29.06 1.70
N VAL A 204 -13.58 28.66 2.60
CA VAL A 204 -13.08 29.49 3.70
C VAL A 204 -11.56 29.48 3.63
N MET A 205 -10.95 30.65 3.52
CA MET A 205 -9.51 30.83 3.54
C MET A 205 -9.11 31.67 4.75
N ARG A 206 -8.11 31.20 5.49
CA ARG A 206 -7.45 31.93 6.57
C ARG A 206 -6.09 32.36 6.09
N THR A 207 -5.94 33.65 5.80
CA THR A 207 -4.72 34.20 5.18
C THR A 207 -3.52 34.20 6.14
N ASN A 208 -3.78 34.30 7.46
CA ASN A 208 -2.73 34.29 8.48
C ASN A 208 -2.11 32.91 8.71
N THR A 209 -2.91 31.84 8.69
CA THR A 209 -2.43 30.45 8.88
C THR A 209 -2.16 29.74 7.55
N ARG A 210 -2.50 30.36 6.42
CA ARG A 210 -2.40 29.78 5.07
C ARG A 210 -3.19 28.48 4.94
N GLU A 211 -4.37 28.47 5.54
CA GLU A 211 -5.30 27.34 5.52
C GLU A 211 -6.47 27.67 4.59
N THR A 212 -6.85 26.72 3.76
CA THR A 212 -8.00 26.84 2.86
C THR A 212 -8.88 25.61 3.01
N THR A 213 -10.16 25.81 3.26
CA THR A 213 -11.18 24.76 3.29
C THR A 213 -12.16 24.98 2.15
N VAL A 214 -12.34 24.00 1.29
CA VAL A 214 -13.35 23.98 0.24
C VAL A 214 -14.39 22.93 0.63
N VAL A 215 -15.68 23.27 0.54
CA VAL A 215 -16.78 22.41 0.97
C VAL A 215 -17.84 22.25 -0.11
N GLY A 216 -18.47 21.07 -0.12
CA GLY A 216 -19.59 20.70 -0.97
C GLY A 216 -19.19 20.35 -2.40
N ASN A 217 -19.41 19.09 -2.78
CA ASN A 217 -19.12 18.54 -4.12
C ASN A 217 -17.72 18.94 -4.62
N VAL A 218 -16.71 18.71 -3.79
CA VAL A 218 -15.34 19.04 -4.14
C VAL A 218 -14.88 18.14 -5.26
N LYS A 219 -14.44 18.73 -6.36
CA LYS A 219 -13.84 18.03 -7.50
C LYS A 219 -12.46 18.60 -7.77
N ALA A 220 -11.42 17.80 -7.57
CA ALA A 220 -10.04 18.16 -7.85
C ALA A 220 -9.53 17.33 -9.04
N HIS A 221 -9.13 18.00 -10.10
CA HIS A 221 -8.47 17.40 -11.26
C HIS A 221 -6.99 17.80 -11.21
N LEU A 222 -6.11 16.89 -10.83
CA LEU A 222 -4.69 17.14 -10.71
C LEU A 222 -3.96 16.53 -11.90
N VAL A 223 -3.12 17.33 -12.55
CA VAL A 223 -2.26 16.86 -13.64
C VAL A 223 -0.82 16.79 -13.14
N ALA A 224 -0.13 15.70 -13.46
CA ALA A 224 1.30 15.61 -13.19
C ALA A 224 2.00 16.75 -13.93
N ALA A 225 2.82 17.52 -13.21
CA ALA A 225 3.57 18.61 -13.82
C ALA A 225 4.72 18.03 -14.66
N SER A 226 4.45 17.73 -15.91
CA SER A 226 5.47 17.31 -16.88
C SER A 226 6.32 18.51 -17.29
N GLN A 227 7.44 18.75 -16.60
CA GLN A 227 8.48 19.66 -17.11
C GLN A 227 9.34 18.90 -18.13
N PRO A 228 9.58 19.45 -19.34
CA PRO A 228 10.47 18.83 -20.32
C PRO A 228 11.88 18.65 -19.72
N GLY A 229 12.36 17.41 -19.62
CA GLY A 229 13.72 17.09 -19.17
C GLY A 229 13.91 16.77 -17.68
N GLN A 230 12.84 16.71 -16.86
CA GLN A 230 12.93 16.19 -15.49
C GLN A 230 12.34 14.78 -15.36
N GLN A 231 12.91 14.00 -14.45
CA GLN A 231 12.58 12.59 -14.20
C GLN A 231 11.08 12.37 -14.00
N GLU A 232 10.58 11.33 -14.66
CA GLU A 232 9.20 10.86 -14.66
C GLU A 232 8.72 10.61 -13.21
N GLN A 233 7.68 11.32 -12.78
CA GLN A 233 7.10 11.15 -11.44
C GLN A 233 6.62 9.72 -11.23
N ALA A 234 6.67 9.23 -9.99
CA ALA A 234 6.09 7.94 -9.65
C ALA A 234 4.57 7.99 -9.71
N ALA A 235 3.96 6.95 -10.29
CA ALA A 235 2.51 6.82 -10.32
C ALA A 235 2.05 6.72 -8.87
N VAL A 236 1.00 7.44 -8.47
CA VAL A 236 0.63 7.56 -7.06
C VAL A 236 -0.34 6.46 -6.66
N LEU A 237 -1.40 6.29 -7.46
CA LEU A 237 -2.46 5.31 -7.22
C LEU A 237 -2.43 4.19 -8.26
N GLY A 238 -2.20 4.54 -9.53
CA GLY A 238 -2.30 3.61 -10.65
C GLY A 238 -0.97 3.15 -11.23
N ARG A 239 -1.02 2.36 -12.30
CA ARG A 239 0.18 1.81 -12.97
C ARG A 239 0.89 2.80 -13.88
N ASP A 240 0.19 3.85 -14.30
CA ASP A 240 0.69 4.90 -15.20
C ASP A 240 0.74 6.24 -14.46
N ALA A 241 1.95 6.80 -14.36
CA ALA A 241 2.18 8.06 -13.65
C ALA A 241 1.77 9.29 -14.45
N ARG A 242 1.61 9.14 -15.77
CA ARG A 242 1.27 10.23 -16.67
C ARG A 242 -0.22 10.56 -16.66
N GLN A 243 -1.04 9.63 -16.16
CA GLN A 243 -2.48 9.83 -16.06
C GLN A 243 -2.81 10.88 -15.00
N PRO A 244 -3.74 11.82 -15.29
CA PRO A 244 -4.28 12.72 -14.30
C PRO A 244 -4.87 11.99 -13.09
N VAL A 245 -4.90 12.66 -11.95
CA VAL A 245 -5.53 12.19 -10.73
C VAL A 245 -6.78 13.03 -10.48
N ASP A 246 -7.94 12.40 -10.59
CA ASP A 246 -9.22 13.00 -10.22
C ASP A 246 -9.59 12.62 -8.80
N VAL A 247 -10.00 13.58 -7.98
CA VAL A 247 -10.45 13.34 -6.60
C VAL A 247 -11.79 14.03 -6.39
N ASP A 248 -12.82 13.25 -6.14
CA ASP A 248 -14.13 13.71 -5.69
C ASP A 248 -14.24 13.53 -4.17
N ALA A 249 -14.76 14.53 -3.44
CA ALA A 249 -14.95 14.49 -1.99
C ALA A 249 -16.02 15.49 -1.50
N ASP A 250 -16.41 15.40 -0.22
CA ASP A 250 -17.34 16.36 0.38
C ASP A 250 -16.64 17.63 0.85
N GLN A 251 -15.40 17.50 1.35
CA GLN A 251 -14.57 18.61 1.80
C GLN A 251 -13.10 18.38 1.46
N LEU A 252 -12.41 19.46 1.13
CA LEU A 252 -10.96 19.55 1.00
C LEU A 252 -10.42 20.60 1.96
N TYR A 253 -9.53 20.19 2.84
CA TYR A 253 -8.76 21.07 3.71
C TYR A 253 -7.30 21.09 3.24
N VAL A 254 -6.76 22.27 2.96
CA VAL A 254 -5.37 22.48 2.54
C VAL A 254 -4.68 23.33 3.60
N ASN A 255 -3.55 22.83 4.10
CA ASN A 255 -2.62 23.60 4.91
C ASN A 255 -1.31 23.73 4.14
N ASP A 256 -1.10 24.92 3.56
CA ASP A 256 0.05 25.19 2.71
C ASP A 256 1.35 25.26 3.52
N ALA A 257 1.28 25.80 4.74
CA ALA A 257 2.43 25.86 5.66
C ALA A 257 2.94 24.46 6.04
N ALA A 258 2.03 23.50 6.24
CA ALA A 258 2.34 22.12 6.55
C ALA A 258 2.58 21.24 5.30
N ARG A 259 2.32 21.77 4.10
CA ARG A 259 2.38 21.05 2.83
C ARG A 259 1.49 19.82 2.76
N THR A 260 0.25 19.97 3.23
CA THR A 260 -0.72 18.88 3.33
C THR A 260 -2.08 19.28 2.78
N ALA A 261 -2.76 18.31 2.17
CA ALA A 261 -4.17 18.38 1.81
C ALA A 261 -4.89 17.18 2.41
N GLN A 262 -6.10 17.39 2.90
CA GLN A 262 -6.95 16.35 3.48
C GLN A 262 -8.31 16.43 2.80
N PHE A 263 -8.68 15.34 2.13
CA PHE A 263 -10.02 15.14 1.61
C PHE A 263 -10.80 14.28 2.60
N THR A 264 -12.05 14.63 2.84
CA THR A 264 -12.92 13.95 3.81
C THR A 264 -14.33 13.77 3.25
N GLY A 265 -15.01 12.72 3.69
CA GLY A 265 -16.35 12.35 3.25
C GLY A 265 -16.32 11.21 2.24
N ASN A 266 -17.15 11.28 1.20
CA ASN A 266 -17.20 10.25 0.15
C ASN A 266 -16.01 10.35 -0.83
N VAL A 267 -14.77 10.14 -0.35
CA VAL A 267 -13.58 10.33 -1.18
C VAL A 267 -13.46 9.22 -2.22
N VAL A 268 -13.38 9.63 -3.48
CA VAL A 268 -13.09 8.75 -4.62
C VAL A 268 -11.96 9.38 -5.41
N ALA A 269 -10.81 8.73 -5.42
CA ALA A 269 -9.65 9.14 -6.22
C ALA A 269 -9.45 8.17 -7.40
N VAL A 270 -9.30 8.68 -8.61
CA VAL A 270 -9.17 7.91 -9.84
C VAL A 270 -7.89 8.33 -10.58
N GLN A 271 -7.10 7.36 -11.03
CA GLN A 271 -5.94 7.56 -11.88
C GLN A 271 -5.85 6.43 -12.91
N GLY A 272 -6.14 6.74 -14.18
CA GLY A 272 -6.20 5.72 -15.24
C GLY A 272 -7.24 4.64 -14.94
N ASP A 273 -6.80 3.39 -14.85
CA ASP A 273 -7.63 2.21 -14.52
C ASP A 273 -7.75 1.91 -13.02
N SER A 274 -7.20 2.79 -12.17
CA SER A 274 -7.09 2.58 -10.73
C SER A 274 -8.00 3.54 -9.98
N THR A 275 -8.76 3.01 -9.02
CA THR A 275 -9.69 3.78 -8.18
C THR A 275 -9.44 3.48 -6.71
N LEU A 276 -9.30 4.52 -5.90
CA LEU A 276 -9.23 4.47 -4.44
C LEU A 276 -10.50 5.07 -3.84
N ARG A 277 -11.14 4.37 -2.92
CA ARG A 277 -12.29 4.83 -2.15
C ARG A 277 -11.96 4.79 -0.66
N ALA A 278 -12.23 5.88 0.06
CA ALA A 278 -12.04 5.94 1.50
C ALA A 278 -12.87 7.08 2.13
N PRO A 279 -13.18 7.03 3.43
CA PRO A 279 -13.75 8.17 4.15
C PRO A 279 -12.81 9.37 4.28
N GLU A 280 -11.50 9.12 4.36
CA GLU A 280 -10.49 10.15 4.54
C GLU A 280 -9.26 9.85 3.69
N LEU A 281 -8.73 10.89 3.06
CA LEU A 281 -7.54 10.84 2.22
C LEU A 281 -6.61 12.00 2.56
N HIS A 282 -5.45 11.70 3.11
CA HIS A 282 -4.39 12.66 3.43
C HIS A 282 -3.33 12.60 2.33
N VAL A 283 -3.06 13.74 1.73
CA VAL A 283 -2.05 13.92 0.70
C VAL A 283 -0.98 14.85 1.25
N SER A 284 0.26 14.38 1.28
CA SER A 284 1.42 15.25 1.47
C SER A 284 2.12 15.44 0.13
N TYR A 285 2.64 16.63 -0.05
CA TYR A 285 3.36 17.00 -1.26
C TYR A 285 4.71 17.62 -0.91
N GLU A 286 5.62 17.51 -1.85
CA GLU A 286 6.96 18.05 -1.81
C GLU A 286 7.21 18.96 -3.00
N GLY A 287 8.35 19.64 -2.96
CA GLY A 287 8.56 20.79 -3.79
C GLY A 287 7.73 21.96 -3.27
N ARG A 288 7.81 23.06 -4.01
CA ARG A 288 6.88 24.14 -3.80
C ARG A 288 5.57 23.66 -4.45
N THR A 289 4.58 23.19 -3.66
CA THR A 289 3.25 23.73 -3.98
C THR A 289 3.45 25.20 -4.02
N ALA A 290 2.94 25.84 -5.07
CA ALA A 290 2.49 27.21 -5.03
C ALA A 290 2.80 27.82 -3.66
N ASP A 291 4.05 28.25 -3.43
CA ASP A 291 4.62 28.53 -2.08
C ASP A 291 4.00 29.82 -1.52
N GLN A 292 2.75 30.08 -1.90
CA GLN A 292 2.45 31.03 -2.96
C GLN A 292 1.31 30.60 -3.92
N LEU A 293 0.07 30.73 -3.41
CA LEU A 293 -1.01 31.49 -4.09
C LEU A 293 -0.57 32.93 -4.49
N THR A 294 0.73 33.20 -4.48
CA THR A 294 1.38 34.48 -4.38
C THR A 294 2.76 34.50 -5.09
N ALA A 295 3.16 33.52 -5.95
CA ALA A 295 4.50 33.15 -6.58
C ALA A 295 4.95 33.39 -8.02
N ALA A 296 5.84 34.36 -8.30
CA ALA A 296 6.27 34.64 -9.66
C ALA A 296 6.96 33.38 -10.20
N PRO A 297 6.62 32.95 -11.43
CA PRO A 297 7.24 31.77 -12.01
C PRO A 297 8.70 32.08 -12.28
N GLN A 298 9.58 31.66 -11.37
CA GLN A 298 11.02 31.63 -11.59
C GLN A 298 11.38 30.30 -12.24
N GLN A 299 12.07 30.37 -13.38
CA GLN A 299 12.70 29.23 -14.04
C GLN A 299 13.54 28.46 -13.02
N GLY A 300 13.17 27.20 -12.76
CA GLY A 300 13.80 26.33 -11.76
C GLY A 300 12.95 25.99 -10.53
N ALA A 301 11.69 26.43 -10.44
CA ALA A 301 10.77 25.96 -9.40
C ALA A 301 10.35 24.50 -9.63
N GLU A 302 10.80 23.60 -8.74
CA GLU A 302 10.38 22.21 -8.66
C GLU A 302 8.87 22.16 -8.42
N ALA A 303 8.13 21.65 -9.40
CA ALA A 303 6.68 21.57 -9.34
C ALA A 303 6.24 20.72 -8.14
N ALA A 304 5.08 21.06 -7.56
CA ALA A 304 4.45 20.29 -6.50
C ALA A 304 4.39 18.81 -6.89
N ARG A 305 5.20 17.99 -6.23
CA ARG A 305 5.23 16.54 -6.45
C ARG A 305 4.53 15.88 -5.28
N LEU A 306 3.60 14.99 -5.58
CA LEU A 306 2.95 14.22 -4.52
C LEU A 306 4.01 13.30 -3.90
N SER A 307 4.18 13.37 -2.58
CA SER A 307 5.18 12.58 -1.87
C SER A 307 4.58 11.34 -1.23
N ARG A 308 3.42 11.50 -0.61
CA ARG A 308 2.74 10.43 0.10
C ARG A 308 1.24 10.64 0.13
N LEU A 309 0.50 9.54 0.04
CA LEU A 309 -0.95 9.50 0.09
C LEU A 309 -1.37 8.44 1.10
N VAL A 310 -2.23 8.81 2.05
CA VAL A 310 -2.71 7.94 3.13
C VAL A 310 -4.23 7.97 3.17
N ALA A 311 -4.87 6.85 2.85
CA ALA A 311 -6.31 6.68 3.02
C ALA A 311 -6.61 5.91 4.32
N ARG A 312 -7.57 6.39 5.10
CA ARG A 312 -7.88 5.90 6.46
C ARG A 312 -9.35 5.51 6.60
N ASN A 313 -9.67 4.81 7.69
CA ASN A 313 -11.02 4.43 8.12
C ASN A 313 -11.74 3.46 7.15
N GLY A 314 -10.97 2.61 6.46
CA GLY A 314 -11.49 1.69 5.45
C GLY A 314 -11.18 2.20 4.05
N ALA A 315 -10.17 1.60 3.43
CA ALA A 315 -9.76 1.90 2.07
C ALA A 315 -10.07 0.72 1.15
N GLU A 316 -10.63 1.03 -0.02
CA GLU A 316 -10.79 0.08 -1.11
C GLU A 316 -10.03 0.60 -2.33
N VAL A 317 -9.07 -0.19 -2.82
CA VAL A 317 -8.31 0.10 -4.04
C VAL A 317 -8.70 -0.93 -5.09
N ALA A 318 -9.29 -0.47 -6.18
CA ALA A 318 -9.57 -1.27 -7.37
C ALA A 318 -8.55 -0.93 -8.47
N ILE A 319 -8.00 -1.95 -9.14
CA ILE A 319 -7.05 -1.78 -10.24
C ILE A 319 -7.51 -2.63 -11.43
N GLY A 320 -7.70 -2.01 -12.58
CA GLY A 320 -8.23 -2.71 -13.75
C GLY A 320 -9.63 -3.25 -13.49
N THR A 321 -9.97 -4.38 -14.12
CA THR A 321 -11.33 -4.94 -14.07
C THR A 321 -11.52 -6.03 -13.03
N ASP A 322 -10.44 -6.64 -12.53
CA ASP A 322 -10.49 -7.90 -11.79
C ASP A 322 -9.83 -7.86 -10.42
N ARG A 323 -9.10 -6.80 -10.07
CA ARG A 323 -8.35 -6.71 -8.81
C ARG A 323 -8.92 -5.67 -7.87
N ARG A 324 -9.06 -6.06 -6.62
CA ARG A 324 -9.48 -5.18 -5.53
C ARG A 324 -8.73 -5.54 -4.26
N VAL A 325 -8.29 -4.53 -3.53
CA VAL A 325 -7.65 -4.63 -2.22
C VAL A 325 -8.47 -3.80 -1.24
N THR A 326 -8.92 -4.42 -0.16
CA THR A 326 -9.58 -3.73 0.95
C THR A 326 -8.67 -3.78 2.17
N SER A 327 -8.61 -2.70 2.94
CA SER A 327 -7.82 -2.60 4.16
C SER A 327 -8.37 -1.51 5.09
N THR A 328 -7.90 -1.45 6.33
CA THR A 328 -8.25 -0.36 7.25
C THR A 328 -7.54 0.94 6.88
N GLN A 329 -6.27 0.83 6.48
CA GLN A 329 -5.46 1.95 5.99
C GLN A 329 -4.65 1.52 4.77
N VAL A 330 -4.43 2.44 3.86
CA VAL A 330 -3.46 2.29 2.77
C VAL A 330 -2.56 3.52 2.71
N GLU A 331 -1.26 3.28 2.56
CA GLU A 331 -0.23 4.32 2.38
C GLU A 331 0.51 4.06 1.08
N PHE A 332 0.50 5.05 0.19
CA PHE A 332 1.32 5.09 -1.02
C PHE A 332 2.45 6.08 -0.80
N ASP A 333 3.69 5.63 -0.91
CA ASP A 333 4.87 6.47 -0.83
C ASP A 333 5.52 6.55 -2.22
N ALA A 334 5.41 7.72 -2.84
CA ALA A 334 5.88 7.95 -4.21
C ALA A 334 7.42 7.99 -4.29
N LYS A 335 8.10 8.31 -3.18
CA LYS A 335 9.57 8.35 -3.13
C LYS A 335 10.15 6.95 -3.02
N ALA A 336 9.56 6.13 -2.15
CA ALA A 336 9.95 4.74 -1.96
C ALA A 336 9.42 3.82 -3.09
N ASP A 337 8.42 4.28 -3.85
CA ASP A 337 7.66 3.49 -4.83
C ASP A 337 7.03 2.25 -4.19
N THR A 338 6.43 2.46 -3.01
CA THR A 338 5.81 1.39 -2.21
C THR A 338 4.35 1.70 -1.92
N ALA A 339 3.57 0.64 -1.75
CA ALA A 339 2.23 0.71 -1.21
C ALA A 339 2.12 -0.24 -0.01
N LEU A 340 1.63 0.27 1.10
CA LEU A 340 1.48 -0.46 2.36
C LEU A 340 0.01 -0.45 2.77
N PHE A 341 -0.59 -1.64 2.81
CA PHE A 341 -1.94 -1.85 3.31
C PHE A 341 -1.85 -2.47 4.70
N THR A 342 -2.62 -1.94 5.66
CA THR A 342 -2.65 -2.42 7.04
C THR A 342 -4.07 -2.54 7.59
N GLY A 343 -4.24 -3.40 8.58
CA GLY A 343 -5.53 -3.75 9.18
C GLY A 343 -6.12 -4.98 8.51
N ASP A 344 -7.43 -5.08 8.32
CA ASP A 344 -8.04 -6.25 7.68
C ASP A 344 -7.79 -6.25 6.17
N VAL A 345 -6.66 -6.83 5.74
CA VAL A 345 -6.27 -6.83 4.33
C VAL A 345 -6.92 -8.01 3.60
N VAL A 346 -7.78 -7.70 2.64
CA VAL A 346 -8.36 -8.69 1.71
C VAL A 346 -8.06 -8.29 0.28
N VAL A 347 -7.32 -9.13 -0.42
CA VAL A 347 -7.06 -9.02 -1.86
C VAL A 347 -7.99 -9.98 -2.57
N THR A 348 -8.75 -9.48 -3.54
CA THR A 348 -9.58 -10.30 -4.42
C THR A 348 -9.12 -10.12 -5.85
N GLN A 349 -8.87 -11.23 -6.54
CA GLN A 349 -8.57 -11.26 -7.96
C GLN A 349 -9.45 -12.29 -8.65
N GLN A 350 -10.42 -11.83 -9.44
CA GLN A 350 -11.46 -12.69 -10.01
C GLN A 350 -12.18 -13.50 -8.91
N SER A 351 -12.05 -14.83 -8.89
CA SER A 351 -12.57 -15.71 -7.86
C SER A 351 -11.60 -15.95 -6.70
N ASN A 352 -10.33 -15.57 -6.82
CA ASN A 352 -9.31 -15.84 -5.82
C ASN A 352 -9.34 -14.78 -4.70
N VAL A 353 -9.08 -15.22 -3.47
CA VAL A 353 -9.11 -14.35 -2.28
C VAL A 353 -7.86 -14.60 -1.43
N LEU A 354 -7.14 -13.54 -1.06
CA LEU A 354 -6.04 -13.58 -0.11
C LEU A 354 -6.37 -12.70 1.09
N ARG A 355 -6.13 -13.20 2.30
CA ARG A 355 -6.40 -12.54 3.57
C ARG A 355 -5.14 -12.47 4.41
N GLY A 356 -4.87 -11.31 4.97
CA GLY A 356 -3.77 -11.07 5.91
C GLY A 356 -4.02 -9.81 6.72
N ARG A 357 -2.99 -9.29 7.40
CA ARG A 357 -3.11 -8.01 8.13
C ARG A 357 -2.21 -6.90 7.64
N ARG A 358 -1.21 -7.26 6.85
CA ARG A 358 -0.32 -6.31 6.21
C ARG A 358 0.08 -6.83 4.85
N LEU A 359 -0.10 -5.98 3.85
CA LEU A 359 0.40 -6.20 2.50
C LEU A 359 1.36 -5.06 2.17
N LEU A 360 2.63 -5.39 1.99
CA LEU A 360 3.64 -4.47 1.46
C LEU A 360 3.87 -4.79 -0.01
N VAL A 361 3.75 -3.79 -0.86
CA VAL A 361 4.03 -3.88 -2.30
C VAL A 361 5.17 -2.93 -2.63
N ASP A 362 6.28 -3.48 -3.11
CA ASP A 362 7.37 -2.72 -3.74
C ASP A 362 7.14 -2.75 -5.25
N ARG A 363 6.78 -1.60 -5.79
CA ARG A 363 6.36 -1.44 -7.19
C ARG A 363 7.54 -1.31 -8.13
N LYS A 364 8.71 -0.94 -7.59
CA LYS A 364 9.97 -0.86 -8.32
C LYS A 364 10.58 -2.24 -8.52
N SER A 365 10.56 -3.09 -7.49
CA SER A 365 11.11 -4.45 -7.57
C SER A 365 10.09 -5.51 -7.97
N GLY A 366 8.81 -5.17 -8.11
CA GLY A 366 7.74 -6.13 -8.43
C GLY A 366 7.54 -7.18 -7.35
N ARG A 367 7.90 -6.87 -6.10
CA ARG A 367 7.80 -7.78 -4.96
C ARG A 367 6.64 -7.39 -4.06
N SER A 368 5.91 -8.37 -3.58
CA SER A 368 4.85 -8.17 -2.60
C SER A 368 5.00 -9.14 -1.43
N ARG A 369 4.69 -8.69 -0.22
CA ARG A 369 4.66 -9.52 0.99
C ARG A 369 3.33 -9.35 1.68
N LEU A 370 2.64 -10.46 1.90
CA LEU A 370 1.44 -10.53 2.73
C LEU A 370 1.79 -11.28 4.02
N ASP A 371 1.57 -10.65 5.17
CA ASP A 371 1.77 -11.24 6.48
C ASP A 371 0.70 -10.80 7.49
N ALA A 372 0.74 -11.40 8.68
CA ALA A 372 -0.16 -11.08 9.78
C ALA A 372 0.63 -10.75 11.07
N PRO A 373 1.38 -9.64 11.11
CA PRO A 373 2.21 -9.24 12.25
C PRO A 373 1.33 -8.83 13.44
N PRO A 374 1.78 -8.98 14.70
CA PRO A 374 0.99 -8.62 15.86
C PRO A 374 0.62 -7.13 15.80
N ASP A 375 -0.60 -6.81 16.20
CA ASP A 375 -1.10 -5.43 16.17
C ASP A 375 -1.82 -5.20 17.49
N GLY A 376 -1.09 -4.69 18.49
CA GLY A 376 -1.48 -4.21 19.85
C GLY A 376 -2.53 -5.00 20.64
N ARG A 377 -3.66 -5.30 20.01
CA ARG A 377 -4.82 -6.09 20.44
C ARG A 377 -4.78 -7.57 20.01
N GLN A 378 -4.01 -7.95 18.99
CA GLN A 378 -4.02 -9.31 18.43
C GLN A 378 -2.62 -9.92 18.33
N PRO A 379 -2.44 -11.21 18.71
CA PRO A 379 -1.16 -11.92 18.56
C PRO A 379 -0.79 -12.08 17.08
N VAL A 380 0.38 -12.65 16.78
CA VAL A 380 0.75 -13.05 15.42
C VAL A 380 -0.38 -13.92 14.84
N GLY A 381 -0.82 -13.57 13.64
CA GLY A 381 -1.88 -14.27 12.93
C GLY A 381 -1.30 -15.08 11.78
N ARG A 382 -2.18 -15.70 10.99
CA ARG A 382 -1.81 -16.42 9.77
C ARG A 382 -2.47 -15.78 8.57
N ILE A 383 -1.83 -15.87 7.42
CA ILE A 383 -2.44 -15.53 6.14
C ILE A 383 -3.25 -16.72 5.65
N ALA A 384 -4.32 -16.44 4.90
CA ALA A 384 -5.14 -17.43 4.24
C ALA A 384 -5.32 -17.05 2.78
N ALA A 385 -5.07 -17.98 1.87
CA ALA A 385 -5.28 -17.80 0.45
C ALA A 385 -6.23 -18.89 -0.06
N THR A 386 -7.27 -18.48 -0.76
CA THR A 386 -8.26 -19.36 -1.38
C THR A 386 -8.17 -19.17 -2.88
N PHE A 387 -7.81 -20.24 -3.58
CA PHE A 387 -7.72 -20.27 -5.02
C PHE A 387 -8.84 -21.12 -5.59
N HIS A 388 -9.58 -20.56 -6.52
CA HIS A 388 -10.58 -21.30 -7.29
C HIS A 388 -9.96 -21.61 -8.65
N GLN A 389 -9.93 -22.88 -9.04
CA GLN A 389 -9.57 -23.22 -10.41
C GLN A 389 -10.66 -22.64 -11.31
N GLY A 390 -10.27 -21.73 -12.20
CA GLY A 390 -11.19 -21.11 -13.15
C GLY A 390 -11.95 -22.21 -13.88
N GLU A 391 -13.26 -22.01 -14.02
CA GLU A 391 -14.17 -22.93 -14.70
C GLU A 391 -13.70 -23.14 -16.14
N ALA A 392 -12.81 -24.10 -16.34
CA ALA A 392 -12.50 -24.66 -17.64
C ALA A 392 -13.72 -25.49 -18.04
N ALA A 393 -14.71 -24.82 -18.63
CA ALA A 393 -15.83 -25.42 -19.33
C ALA A 393 -16.38 -26.68 -18.65
N ALA A 394 -17.11 -26.51 -17.54
CA ALA A 394 -18.12 -27.48 -17.11
C ALA A 394 -19.30 -27.43 -18.10
N GLY A 395 -19.02 -27.81 -19.35
CA GLY A 395 -19.89 -27.62 -20.50
C GLY A 395 -19.60 -28.63 -21.61
N ALA A 396 -19.20 -29.85 -21.24
CA ALA A 396 -19.31 -31.02 -22.09
C ALA A 396 -19.33 -32.27 -21.21
N GLN A 397 -20.50 -32.55 -20.60
CA GLN A 397 -20.82 -33.92 -20.23
C GLN A 397 -20.65 -34.79 -21.50
N PRO A 398 -19.75 -35.79 -21.53
CA PRO A 398 -19.89 -36.84 -22.52
C PRO A 398 -21.16 -37.59 -22.13
N ARG A 399 -22.24 -37.37 -22.87
CA ARG A 399 -23.40 -38.27 -22.85
C ARG A 399 -22.85 -39.70 -22.98
N PRO A 400 -23.29 -40.65 -22.14
CA PRO A 400 -22.82 -42.02 -22.22
C PRO A 400 -23.25 -42.59 -23.58
N ARG A 401 -22.30 -42.71 -24.51
CA ARG A 401 -22.49 -43.60 -25.66
C ARG A 401 -22.41 -45.01 -25.11
N ALA A 402 -23.54 -45.72 -25.18
CA ALA A 402 -23.68 -47.12 -24.82
C ALA A 402 -22.51 -47.94 -25.41
N ALA A 403 -21.70 -48.51 -24.51
CA ALA A 403 -20.72 -49.52 -24.87
C ALA A 403 -21.48 -50.80 -25.26
N LYS A 404 -21.20 -51.32 -26.47
CA LYS A 404 -21.52 -52.70 -26.82
C LYS A 404 -20.58 -53.63 -26.06
N ALA A 405 -21.14 -54.73 -25.59
CA ALA A 405 -20.46 -55.82 -24.90
C ALA A 405 -19.59 -56.67 -25.86
N GLY A 406 -18.55 -57.30 -25.28
CA GLY A 406 -17.61 -58.25 -25.90
C GLY A 406 -16.25 -57.58 -26.18
N ASP A 407 -15.09 -58.01 -25.67
CA ASP A 407 -14.69 -59.29 -25.12
C ASP A 407 -13.46 -59.15 -24.21
N THR A 408 -13.43 -60.05 -23.22
CA THR A 408 -12.25 -60.66 -22.57
C THR A 408 -11.20 -59.83 -21.83
N ALA A 409 -11.13 -60.19 -20.55
CA ALA A 409 -10.06 -59.96 -19.59
C ALA A 409 -8.68 -60.44 -20.07
N ALA A 410 -7.65 -59.61 -19.84
CA ALA A 410 -6.31 -60.02 -19.44
C ALA A 410 -5.43 -58.77 -19.16
N ALA A 411 -5.44 -58.28 -17.91
CA ALA A 411 -4.34 -57.59 -17.23
C ALA A 411 -4.83 -56.97 -15.91
N ALA A 412 -5.41 -57.79 -15.04
CA ALA A 412 -5.41 -57.52 -13.62
C ALA A 412 -4.21 -58.28 -13.01
N VAL A 413 -3.62 -57.71 -11.97
CA VAL A 413 -2.47 -58.18 -11.17
C VAL A 413 -1.15 -57.51 -11.56
N GLN A 414 -0.96 -56.27 -11.07
CA GLN A 414 0.17 -55.91 -10.21
C GLN A 414 -0.06 -54.54 -9.53
N SER A 415 -0.21 -54.59 -8.19
CA SER A 415 -0.01 -53.52 -7.20
C SER A 415 -0.84 -52.22 -7.28
N SER A 416 -2.00 -52.24 -6.63
CA SER A 416 -2.56 -51.08 -5.91
C SER A 416 -3.15 -51.59 -4.60
N VAL A 417 -2.29 -51.74 -3.58
CA VAL A 417 -2.66 -52.36 -2.29
C VAL A 417 -2.90 -51.31 -1.20
N LEU A 418 -2.60 -50.02 -1.44
CA LEU A 418 -2.88 -48.93 -0.49
C LEU A 418 -3.70 -47.81 -1.15
N GLY A 419 -4.99 -48.03 -1.41
CA GLY A 419 -6.01 -46.98 -1.68
C GLY A 419 -5.66 -45.92 -2.73
N THR A 420 -6.42 -44.83 -2.77
CA THR A 420 -6.32 -43.81 -3.84
C THR A 420 -6.06 -42.41 -3.29
N PHE A 421 -4.97 -41.78 -3.72
CA PHE A 421 -4.71 -40.35 -3.50
C PHE A 421 -5.44 -39.52 -4.57
N ARG A 422 -6.76 -39.39 -4.47
CA ARG A 422 -7.58 -38.58 -5.38
C ARG A 422 -7.87 -37.21 -4.78
N THR A 423 -7.77 -36.17 -5.60
CA THR A 423 -8.24 -34.82 -5.28
C THR A 423 -9.58 -34.56 -5.96
N ASP A 424 -10.37 -33.61 -5.42
CA ASP A 424 -11.50 -33.03 -6.14
C ASP A 424 -10.97 -31.83 -6.95
N PRO A 425 -10.89 -31.92 -8.30
CA PRO A 425 -10.35 -30.84 -9.12
C PRO A 425 -11.20 -29.56 -9.08
N SER A 426 -12.48 -29.68 -8.72
CA SER A 426 -13.42 -28.55 -8.65
C SER A 426 -13.42 -27.87 -7.28
N ALA A 427 -12.90 -28.52 -6.25
CA ALA A 427 -12.81 -27.94 -4.91
C ALA A 427 -11.75 -26.82 -4.87
N PRO A 428 -12.02 -25.73 -4.12
CA PRO A 428 -11.05 -24.66 -3.94
C PRO A 428 -9.80 -25.17 -3.20
N ILE A 429 -8.67 -24.54 -3.50
CA ILE A 429 -7.40 -24.79 -2.82
C ILE A 429 -7.25 -23.71 -1.74
N GLU A 430 -7.26 -24.14 -0.49
CA GLU A 430 -7.04 -23.27 0.67
C GLU A 430 -5.62 -23.44 1.19
N ILE A 431 -4.90 -22.34 1.34
CA ILE A 431 -3.52 -22.32 1.83
C ILE A 431 -3.44 -21.38 3.02
N GLU A 432 -3.02 -21.92 4.16
CA GLU A 432 -2.69 -21.14 5.34
C GLU A 432 -1.17 -21.15 5.59
N ALA A 433 -0.59 -19.98 5.84
CA ALA A 433 0.83 -19.80 6.11
C ALA A 433 1.06 -18.63 7.09
N ASP A 434 2.29 -18.42 7.53
CA ASP A 434 2.62 -17.24 8.34
C ASP A 434 2.92 -16.03 7.44
N THR A 435 3.56 -16.27 6.28
CA THR A 435 3.87 -15.25 5.28
C THR A 435 3.69 -15.77 3.86
N LEU A 436 3.33 -14.87 2.96
CA LEU A 436 3.38 -15.07 1.51
C LEU A 436 4.26 -13.98 0.88
N ASP A 437 5.35 -14.39 0.24
CA ASP A 437 6.21 -13.53 -0.57
C ASP A 437 5.94 -13.81 -2.05
N VAL A 438 5.55 -12.79 -2.83
CA VAL A 438 5.35 -12.90 -4.27
C VAL A 438 6.40 -12.09 -5.01
N ASN A 439 6.98 -12.68 -6.05
CA ASN A 439 7.86 -12.00 -6.99
C ASN A 439 7.26 -12.11 -8.40
N ASP A 440 6.75 -10.99 -8.91
CA ASP A 440 6.09 -10.93 -10.21
C ASP A 440 7.09 -11.05 -11.38
N HIS A 441 8.40 -10.82 -11.16
CA HIS A 441 9.41 -11.01 -12.20
C HIS A 441 9.80 -12.47 -12.39
N SER A 442 10.02 -13.21 -11.29
CA SER A 442 10.32 -14.66 -11.36
C SER A 442 9.07 -15.54 -11.48
N LYS A 443 7.88 -14.94 -11.35
CA LYS A 443 6.58 -15.64 -11.37
C LYS A 443 6.47 -16.70 -10.28
N GLU A 444 6.92 -16.34 -9.08
CA GLU A 444 6.99 -17.21 -7.92
C GLU A 444 6.21 -16.62 -6.74
N ALA A 445 5.54 -17.50 -6.00
CA ALA A 445 4.86 -17.21 -4.76
C ALA A 445 5.34 -18.19 -3.69
N VAL A 446 5.99 -17.69 -2.64
CA VAL A 446 6.61 -18.48 -1.58
C VAL A 446 5.82 -18.31 -0.29
N PHE A 447 5.18 -19.40 0.14
CA PHE A 447 4.51 -19.51 1.42
C PHE A 447 5.48 -20.08 2.45
N ARG A 448 5.57 -19.46 3.63
CA ARG A 448 6.42 -19.92 4.73
C ARG A 448 5.67 -19.96 6.04
N GLY A 449 6.12 -20.87 6.92
CA GLY A 449 5.64 -20.96 8.29
C GLY A 449 4.43 -21.88 8.41
N ASN A 450 4.70 -23.14 8.78
CA ASN A 450 3.72 -24.19 9.04
C ASN A 450 2.63 -24.29 7.96
N VAL A 451 3.02 -24.23 6.69
CA VAL A 451 2.11 -24.15 5.56
C VAL A 451 1.17 -25.37 5.56
N LYS A 452 -0.13 -25.10 5.50
CA LYS A 452 -1.18 -26.10 5.33
C LYS A 452 -1.93 -25.77 4.05
N SER A 453 -1.86 -26.65 3.06
CA SER A 453 -2.67 -26.59 1.84
C SER A 453 -3.77 -27.66 1.94
N GLN A 454 -4.98 -27.33 1.53
CA GLN A 454 -6.13 -28.23 1.55
C GLN A 454 -6.96 -28.08 0.28
N GLN A 455 -7.28 -29.21 -0.37
CA GLN A 455 -8.20 -29.29 -1.49
C GLN A 455 -9.13 -30.49 -1.28
N GLY A 456 -10.39 -30.22 -0.91
CA GLY A 456 -11.32 -31.25 -0.45
C GLY A 456 -10.75 -31.99 0.78
N ASP A 457 -10.61 -33.31 0.67
CA ASP A 457 -10.06 -34.17 1.73
C ASP A 457 -8.52 -34.33 1.66
N PHE A 458 -7.87 -33.73 0.66
CA PHE A 458 -6.43 -33.82 0.47
C PHE A 458 -5.73 -32.67 1.18
N ILE A 459 -4.87 -32.98 2.17
CA ILE A 459 -4.17 -32.00 2.99
C ILE A 459 -2.66 -32.19 2.83
N VAL A 460 -1.95 -31.11 2.52
CA VAL A 460 -0.48 -31.07 2.49
C VAL A 460 0.01 -30.14 3.59
N ARG A 461 0.94 -30.63 4.42
CA ARG A 461 1.63 -29.83 5.44
C ARG A 461 3.11 -29.79 5.16
N THR A 462 3.72 -28.62 5.25
CA THR A 462 5.14 -28.38 4.94
C THR A 462 5.64 -27.12 5.64
N VAL A 463 6.96 -26.91 5.72
CA VAL A 463 7.50 -25.66 6.29
C VAL A 463 7.52 -24.53 5.26
N GLU A 464 7.86 -24.86 4.01
CA GLU A 464 7.88 -23.94 2.88
C GLU A 464 7.14 -24.55 1.69
N MET A 465 6.42 -23.72 0.95
CA MET A 465 5.75 -24.09 -0.29
C MET A 465 5.98 -23.02 -1.35
N VAL A 466 6.51 -23.40 -2.51
CA VAL A 466 6.79 -22.51 -3.63
C VAL A 466 5.80 -22.81 -4.75
N ALA A 467 5.03 -21.82 -5.17
CA ALA A 467 4.11 -21.90 -6.28
C ALA A 467 4.67 -21.13 -7.48
N HIS A 468 4.81 -21.80 -8.61
CA HIS A 468 5.15 -21.18 -9.89
C HIS A 468 3.88 -20.97 -10.71
N TYR A 469 3.74 -19.79 -11.29
CA TYR A 469 2.57 -19.43 -12.08
C TYR A 469 2.96 -18.79 -13.42
N THR A 470 2.00 -18.69 -14.32
CA THR A 470 2.10 -17.85 -15.51
C THR A 470 1.14 -16.67 -15.38
N GLY A 471 1.38 -15.61 -16.15
CA GLY A 471 0.58 -14.38 -16.09
C GLY A 471 0.95 -13.47 -14.92
N GLN A 472 -0.04 -12.78 -14.37
CA GLN A 472 0.11 -11.83 -13.26
C GLN A 472 -0.75 -12.34 -12.09
N ALA A 473 -0.12 -13.01 -11.12
CA ALA A 473 -0.82 -13.64 -9.98
C ALA A 473 -0.57 -12.94 -8.64
N GLY A 474 0.25 -11.89 -8.61
CA GLY A 474 0.56 -11.18 -7.38
C GLY A 474 -0.51 -10.16 -6.97
N PRO A 475 -0.59 -9.87 -5.65
CA PRO A 475 -1.32 -8.70 -5.14
C PRO A 475 -0.67 -7.36 -5.57
N GLY A 476 0.36 -7.42 -6.42
CA GLY A 476 1.19 -6.30 -6.83
C GLY A 476 0.43 -5.24 -7.62
N LEU A 477 0.62 -3.99 -7.18
CA LEU A 477 0.36 -2.73 -7.87
C LEU A 477 1.51 -2.37 -8.84
N ALA A 478 2.20 -3.38 -9.38
CA ALA A 478 3.38 -3.19 -10.18
C ALA A 478 3.09 -2.24 -11.36
N ARG A 479 4.05 -1.36 -11.66
CA ARG A 479 3.96 -0.41 -12.77
C ARG A 479 3.71 -1.17 -14.08
N ALA A 480 3.02 -0.52 -15.01
CA ALA A 480 2.86 -1.04 -16.36
C ALA A 480 4.23 -1.03 -17.05
N GLY A 481 4.96 -2.13 -16.94
CA GLY A 481 6.12 -2.43 -17.75
C GLY A 481 5.69 -3.32 -18.91
N GLU A 482 5.88 -2.79 -20.13
CA GLU A 482 5.75 -3.40 -21.46
C GLU A 482 4.48 -4.22 -21.79
N GLU A 483 3.88 -3.84 -22.92
CA GLU A 483 2.70 -4.41 -23.53
C GLU A 483 2.81 -5.94 -23.71
N GLY A 484 1.79 -6.68 -23.26
CA GLY A 484 1.61 -8.09 -23.63
C GLY A 484 0.94 -9.00 -22.59
N ALA A 485 0.75 -8.56 -21.34
CA ALA A 485 0.19 -9.40 -20.28
C ALA A 485 -1.08 -8.84 -19.61
N ALA A 486 -1.73 -7.84 -20.20
CA ALA A 486 -3.06 -7.43 -19.78
C ALA A 486 -4.07 -8.49 -20.26
N GLY A 487 -4.57 -9.32 -19.34
CA GLY A 487 -5.72 -10.19 -19.59
C GLY A 487 -5.47 -11.70 -19.68
N ARG A 488 -4.26 -12.20 -19.43
CA ARG A 488 -4.08 -13.66 -19.24
C ARG A 488 -4.36 -14.02 -17.78
N PRO A 489 -5.34 -14.90 -17.50
CA PRO A 489 -5.59 -15.36 -16.14
C PRO A 489 -4.33 -16.02 -15.60
N SER A 490 -4.02 -15.77 -14.34
CA SER A 490 -2.89 -16.42 -13.68
C SER A 490 -3.16 -17.92 -13.59
N GLN A 491 -2.29 -18.74 -14.18
CA GLN A 491 -2.41 -20.20 -14.10
C GLN A 491 -1.23 -20.78 -13.33
N LEU A 492 -1.54 -21.59 -12.32
CA LEU A 492 -0.56 -22.33 -11.56
C LEU A 492 0.05 -23.44 -12.44
N THR A 493 1.37 -23.51 -12.51
CA THR A 493 2.07 -24.52 -13.33
C THR A 493 2.68 -25.63 -12.49
N ARG A 494 3.26 -25.26 -11.35
CA ARG A 494 3.99 -26.19 -10.48
C ARG A 494 3.94 -25.72 -9.04
N VAL A 495 3.82 -26.65 -8.11
CA VAL A 495 3.93 -26.39 -6.66
C VAL A 495 5.00 -27.28 -6.07
N GLU A 496 5.92 -26.70 -5.32
CA GLU A 496 6.97 -27.42 -4.61
C GLU A 496 6.73 -27.29 -3.11
N ALA A 497 6.54 -28.40 -2.41
CA ALA A 497 6.55 -28.46 -0.95
C ALA A 497 7.94 -28.89 -0.47
N ARG A 498 8.53 -28.12 0.44
CA ARG A 498 9.89 -28.31 0.95
C ARG A 498 9.90 -28.40 2.47
N GLN A 499 10.69 -29.35 2.96
CA GLN A 499 10.96 -29.65 4.37
C GLN A 499 9.76 -30.24 5.12
N LYS A 500 9.92 -31.48 5.60
CA LYS A 500 8.92 -32.19 6.41
C LYS A 500 7.53 -32.23 5.75
N VAL A 501 7.48 -32.71 4.52
CA VAL A 501 6.22 -32.82 3.78
C VAL A 501 5.39 -33.97 4.34
N LEU A 502 4.16 -33.69 4.72
CA LEU A 502 3.15 -34.67 5.11
C LEU A 502 1.91 -34.46 4.25
N ILE A 503 1.54 -35.48 3.48
CA ILE A 503 0.31 -35.52 2.69
C ILE A 503 -0.67 -36.45 3.38
N THR A 504 -1.91 -36.03 3.58
CA THR A 504 -3.00 -36.84 4.15
C THR A 504 -4.19 -36.87 3.20
N SER A 505 -4.84 -38.02 3.04
CA SER A 505 -6.04 -38.22 2.21
C SER A 505 -7.21 -38.78 3.05
N LYS A 506 -8.43 -38.74 2.49
CA LYS A 506 -9.71 -39.15 3.13
C LYS A 506 -9.65 -40.51 3.82
N ASP A 507 -8.93 -41.47 3.26
CA ASP A 507 -8.86 -42.86 3.73
C ASP A 507 -7.92 -43.07 4.93
N GLY A 508 -7.50 -41.99 5.61
CA GLY A 508 -6.51 -42.05 6.69
C GLY A 508 -5.10 -42.41 6.21
N GLN A 509 -4.85 -42.26 4.91
CA GLN A 509 -3.55 -42.48 4.30
C GLN A 509 -2.65 -41.28 4.52
N SER A 510 -1.43 -41.52 4.95
CA SER A 510 -0.42 -40.47 5.11
C SER A 510 0.84 -40.83 4.32
N ALA A 511 1.36 -39.89 3.53
CA ALA A 511 2.67 -39.99 2.90
C ALA A 511 3.59 -38.90 3.46
N THR A 512 4.77 -39.29 3.97
CA THR A 512 5.78 -38.35 4.46
C THR A 512 7.03 -38.40 3.61
N GLY A 513 7.67 -37.27 3.35
CA GLY A 513 8.97 -37.16 2.68
C GLY A 513 9.63 -35.80 2.93
N ASP A 514 10.87 -35.60 2.48
CA ASP A 514 11.54 -34.31 2.68
C ASP A 514 11.04 -33.23 1.72
N TRP A 515 10.60 -33.62 0.53
CA TRP A 515 10.06 -32.73 -0.49
C TRP A 515 8.97 -33.43 -1.32
N ALA A 516 8.08 -32.63 -1.90
CA ALA A 516 7.11 -33.07 -2.88
C ALA A 516 6.95 -32.02 -3.98
N ASP A 517 6.87 -32.47 -5.21
CA ASP A 517 6.70 -31.66 -6.41
C ASP A 517 5.38 -32.01 -7.08
N PHE A 518 4.53 -31.02 -7.26
CA PHE A 518 3.19 -31.15 -7.82
C PHE A 518 3.20 -30.50 -9.19
N ASP A 519 3.11 -31.31 -10.23
CA ASP A 519 2.89 -30.83 -11.59
C ASP A 519 1.39 -30.69 -11.83
N VAL A 520 0.92 -29.44 -11.93
CA VAL A 520 -0.50 -29.12 -12.09
C VAL A 520 -1.00 -29.50 -13.49
N LYS A 521 -0.11 -29.50 -14.49
CA LYS A 521 -0.46 -29.86 -15.87
C LYS A 521 -0.54 -31.37 -16.05
N ALA A 522 0.41 -32.11 -15.49
CA ALA A 522 0.45 -33.56 -15.54
C ALA A 522 -0.50 -34.21 -14.51
N ASN A 523 -0.96 -33.44 -13.52
CA ASN A 523 -1.72 -33.91 -12.36
C ASN A 523 -1.01 -35.05 -11.62
N THR A 524 0.31 -34.90 -11.42
CA THR A 524 1.16 -35.87 -10.73
C THR A 524 1.91 -35.25 -9.57
N VAL A 525 2.09 -36.02 -8.51
CA VAL A 525 2.93 -35.68 -7.37
C VAL A 525 4.16 -36.57 -7.36
N LEU A 526 5.33 -35.97 -7.22
CA LEU A 526 6.59 -36.68 -7.03
C LEU A 526 7.13 -36.33 -5.66
N MET A 527 7.17 -37.30 -4.76
CA MET A 527 7.79 -37.17 -3.44
C MET A 527 9.16 -37.85 -3.44
N GLY A 528 10.09 -37.32 -2.66
CA GLY A 528 11.41 -37.92 -2.54
C GLY A 528 12.07 -37.73 -1.18
N ASN A 529 13.17 -38.47 -1.04
CA ASN A 529 13.96 -38.69 0.17
C ASN A 529 13.16 -39.35 1.30
N ARG A 530 13.42 -40.64 1.52
CA ARG A 530 12.82 -41.48 2.57
C ARG A 530 11.30 -41.30 2.63
N VAL A 531 10.64 -41.68 1.54
CA VAL A 531 9.18 -41.59 1.47
C VAL A 531 8.57 -42.75 2.26
N VAL A 532 7.73 -42.43 3.24
CA VAL A 532 6.99 -43.41 4.04
C VAL A 532 5.51 -43.20 3.77
N VAL A 533 4.85 -44.23 3.26
CA VAL A 533 3.39 -44.26 3.08
C VAL A 533 2.80 -45.17 4.15
N SER A 534 1.85 -44.64 4.92
CA SER A 534 1.15 -45.38 5.97
C SER A 534 -0.36 -45.38 5.72
N ARG A 535 -0.99 -46.54 5.94
CA ARG A 535 -2.44 -46.72 5.96
C ARG A 535 -2.81 -47.65 7.11
N GLY A 536 -3.29 -47.09 8.22
CA GLY A 536 -3.63 -47.88 9.40
C GLY A 536 -2.39 -48.57 9.99
N LYS A 537 -2.28 -49.90 9.85
CA LYS A 537 -1.13 -50.70 10.31
C LYS A 537 -0.08 -50.94 9.21
N ASP A 538 -0.41 -50.67 7.95
CA ASP A 538 0.45 -51.00 6.80
C ASP A 538 1.38 -49.82 6.50
N VAL A 539 2.68 -50.10 6.37
CA VAL A 539 3.72 -49.12 6.08
C VAL A 539 4.55 -49.59 4.89
N ALA A 540 4.73 -48.72 3.90
CA ALA A 540 5.59 -48.93 2.75
C ALA A 540 6.62 -47.81 2.64
N GLU A 541 7.88 -48.16 2.41
CA GLU A 541 8.98 -47.21 2.32
C GLU A 541 9.71 -47.31 0.97
N GLY A 542 10.14 -46.17 0.45
CA GLY A 542 10.95 -46.11 -0.77
C GLY A 542 11.66 -44.76 -0.98
N PRO A 543 12.62 -44.68 -1.91
CA PRO A 543 13.40 -43.47 -2.13
C PRO A 543 12.60 -42.36 -2.82
N ARG A 544 11.71 -42.71 -3.76
CA ARG A 544 10.78 -41.80 -4.43
C ARG A 544 9.42 -42.44 -4.61
N LEU A 545 8.39 -41.61 -4.56
CA LEU A 545 7.00 -42.00 -4.75
C LEU A 545 6.39 -41.08 -5.80
N LYS A 546 5.95 -41.66 -6.92
CA LYS A 546 5.16 -40.95 -7.92
C LYS A 546 3.70 -41.31 -7.72
N ILE A 547 2.85 -40.30 -7.60
CA ILE A 547 1.41 -40.40 -7.42
C ILE A 547 0.73 -39.75 -8.62
N ASP A 548 -0.16 -40.46 -9.29
CA ASP A 548 -1.05 -39.92 -10.30
C ASP A 548 -2.37 -39.54 -9.63
N LEU A 549 -2.72 -38.25 -9.63
CA LEU A 549 -3.88 -37.72 -8.91
C LEU A 549 -5.21 -38.00 -9.64
N ASN A 550 -5.18 -38.28 -10.95
CA ASN A 550 -6.38 -38.65 -11.71
C ASN A 550 -6.84 -40.05 -11.33
N THR A 551 -5.90 -40.99 -11.34
CA THR A 551 -6.18 -42.41 -11.08
C THR A 551 -6.17 -42.72 -9.59
N GLY A 552 -5.39 -41.96 -8.81
CA GLY A 552 -5.06 -42.21 -7.41
C GLY A 552 -3.97 -43.27 -7.22
N MET A 553 -3.40 -43.80 -8.32
CA MET A 553 -2.34 -44.82 -8.26
C MET A 553 -1.02 -44.20 -7.85
N TYR A 554 -0.28 -44.91 -7.00
CA TYR A 554 1.07 -44.53 -6.62
C TYR A 554 2.05 -45.65 -6.97
N ARG A 555 3.24 -45.27 -7.41
CA ARG A 555 4.34 -46.18 -7.74
C ARG A 555 5.61 -45.68 -7.07
N PHE A 556 6.27 -46.58 -6.35
CA PHE A 556 7.62 -46.31 -5.89
C PHE A 556 8.57 -46.43 -7.08
N GLU A 557 9.41 -45.42 -7.25
CA GLU A 557 10.48 -45.40 -8.25
C GLU A 557 11.81 -45.62 -7.53
N LEU A 558 12.68 -46.42 -8.13
CA LEU A 558 14.08 -46.51 -7.71
C LEU A 558 14.84 -45.42 -8.48
N GLU A 559 15.89 -44.84 -7.88
CA GLU A 559 16.82 -44.02 -8.65
C GLU A 559 17.35 -44.88 -9.81
N GLN A 560 16.95 -44.55 -11.04
CA GLN A 560 17.73 -44.98 -12.18
C GLN A 560 18.96 -44.10 -12.18
N ASP A 561 20.04 -44.63 -11.61
CA ASP A 561 21.39 -44.16 -11.91
C ASP A 561 21.53 -44.13 -13.44
N ALA A 562 21.57 -42.93 -14.00
CA ALA A 562 22.00 -42.73 -15.37
C ALA A 562 23.50 -43.03 -15.44
N VAL A 563 23.86 -44.30 -15.53
CA VAL A 563 25.18 -44.74 -15.99
C VAL A 563 24.94 -45.58 -17.24
N ALA A 564 24.80 -44.88 -18.36
CA ALA A 564 25.12 -45.44 -19.66
C ALA A 564 26.65 -45.69 -19.68
N GLY A 565 27.04 -46.95 -19.52
CA GLY A 565 28.44 -47.38 -19.49
C GLY A 565 28.56 -48.86 -19.80
N THR A 566 28.63 -49.13 -21.09
CA THR A 566 28.91 -50.39 -21.79
C THR A 566 29.82 -51.38 -21.02
N ALA A 567 29.38 -52.63 -20.83
CA ALA A 567 30.24 -53.82 -20.81
C ALA A 567 29.41 -55.12 -20.97
N PRO A 568 29.96 -56.16 -21.65
CA PRO A 568 29.16 -57.20 -22.30
C PRO A 568 28.78 -58.37 -21.38
N ALA A 569 27.74 -59.07 -21.81
CA ALA A 569 27.25 -60.30 -21.24
C ALA A 569 28.35 -61.38 -21.17
N VAL A 570 28.55 -61.94 -19.98
CA VAL A 570 29.22 -63.22 -19.80
C VAL A 570 28.22 -64.17 -19.13
N SER A 571 27.84 -65.18 -19.90
CA SER A 571 27.01 -66.30 -19.50
C SER A 571 27.72 -67.11 -18.41
N ALA A 572 27.10 -67.27 -17.24
CA ALA A 572 27.50 -68.29 -16.28
C ALA A 572 26.25 -69.00 -15.75
N THR A 573 26.10 -70.24 -16.19
CA THR A 573 25.12 -71.25 -15.79
C THR A 573 25.22 -71.54 -14.29
N PRO A 574 24.12 -71.71 -13.53
CA PRO A 574 24.19 -72.01 -12.11
C PRO A 574 24.53 -73.48 -11.86
N ALA A 575 25.60 -73.73 -11.11
CA ALA A 575 25.89 -75.05 -10.54
C ALA A 575 25.12 -75.24 -9.23
N LEU A 576 24.30 -76.28 -9.18
CA LEU A 576 23.66 -76.81 -7.98
C LEU A 576 24.71 -77.47 -7.08
N GLY A 577 24.84 -77.00 -5.83
CA GLY A 577 25.66 -77.62 -4.78
C GLY A 577 25.37 -77.00 -3.41
N ALA A 578 24.88 -77.81 -2.48
CA ALA A 578 24.31 -77.52 -1.16
C ALA A 578 25.29 -76.90 -0.11
N PRO A 579 24.93 -76.71 1.19
CA PRO A 579 23.63 -76.68 1.88
C PRO A 579 23.39 -75.38 2.69
N ALA A 580 22.16 -75.18 3.17
CA ALA A 580 21.80 -74.10 4.09
C ALA A 580 22.33 -74.36 5.52
N PRO A 581 22.87 -73.34 6.22
CA PRO A 581 22.88 -73.34 7.67
C PRO A 581 21.65 -72.60 8.20
N ALA A 582 20.94 -73.28 9.09
CA ALA A 582 19.88 -72.72 9.91
C ALA A 582 20.42 -71.60 10.80
N SER A 583 19.72 -70.46 10.85
CA SER A 583 19.76 -69.59 12.03
C SER A 583 18.42 -68.88 12.17
N ALA A 584 17.75 -69.22 13.26
CA ALA A 584 16.56 -68.55 13.76
C ALA A 584 16.94 -67.14 14.22
N ALA A 585 16.51 -66.12 13.47
CA ALA A 585 16.56 -64.73 13.91
C ALA A 585 15.29 -63.99 13.47
N ASN A 586 14.69 -63.31 14.45
CA ASN A 586 13.42 -62.58 14.43
C ASN A 586 13.32 -61.56 13.26
N PRO A 587 12.28 -61.59 12.40
CA PRO A 587 12.16 -60.71 11.23
C PRO A 587 11.86 -59.23 11.55
N ALA A 588 11.59 -58.89 12.82
CA ALA A 588 11.20 -57.54 13.24
C ALA A 588 12.37 -56.53 13.37
N GLY A 589 13.63 -56.94 13.10
CA GLY A 589 14.82 -56.10 13.30
C GLY A 589 15.59 -55.68 12.05
N ARG A 590 15.12 -56.00 10.83
CA ARG A 590 15.83 -55.61 9.60
C ARG A 590 15.42 -54.21 9.14
N ALA A 591 16.30 -53.24 9.37
CA ALA A 591 16.26 -51.97 8.67
C ALA A 591 16.43 -52.22 7.15
N CYS A 592 15.63 -51.54 6.33
CA CYS A 592 15.70 -51.70 4.88
C CYS A 592 17.00 -51.12 4.33
N PRO A 593 17.72 -51.85 3.48
CA PRO A 593 18.92 -51.34 2.84
C PRO A 593 18.56 -50.15 1.94
N PRO A 594 19.41 -49.10 1.88
CA PRO A 594 19.16 -47.94 1.04
C PRO A 594 19.01 -48.36 -0.44
N GLY A 595 18.00 -47.81 -1.12
CA GLY A 595 17.74 -48.07 -2.54
C GLY A 595 16.87 -49.31 -2.85
N LYS A 596 16.19 -49.91 -1.87
CA LYS A 596 15.22 -51.00 -2.12
C LYS A 596 13.84 -50.71 -1.54
N GLN A 597 12.79 -51.12 -2.25
CA GLN A 597 11.41 -51.06 -1.79
C GLN A 597 11.15 -52.20 -0.80
N CYS A 598 10.65 -51.86 0.38
CA CYS A 598 10.25 -52.82 1.39
C CYS A 598 8.78 -52.65 1.71
N LEU A 599 8.05 -53.77 1.73
CA LEU A 599 6.64 -53.81 2.08
C LEU A 599 6.49 -54.78 3.25
N LEU A 600 6.20 -54.25 4.43
CA LEU A 600 6.16 -55.03 5.67
C LEU A 600 4.71 -55.44 5.96
N PHE A 601 4.35 -56.69 5.62
CA PHE A 601 3.06 -57.28 6.01
C PHE A 601 3.18 -57.96 7.37
N TYR A 602 2.24 -57.71 8.29
CA TYR A 602 2.14 -58.41 9.58
C TYR A 602 1.30 -59.71 9.41
N PRO A 603 1.91 -60.91 9.44
CA PRO A 603 1.28 -62.13 8.90
C PRO A 603 0.36 -62.88 9.88
N LYS A 604 0.24 -62.46 11.15
CA LYS A 604 -0.48 -63.26 12.16
C LYS A 604 -1.98 -63.34 11.90
N GLU A 605 -2.61 -62.25 11.47
CA GLU A 605 -4.07 -62.22 11.23
C GLU A 605 -4.47 -62.86 9.89
N ALA A 606 -3.61 -62.82 8.87
CA ALA A 606 -3.85 -63.45 7.58
C ALA A 606 -3.83 -64.99 7.69
N GLN A 607 -2.96 -65.54 8.53
CA GLN A 607 -2.92 -66.97 8.81
C GLN A 607 -4.11 -67.43 9.65
N GLU A 608 -4.58 -66.62 10.61
CA GLU A 608 -5.77 -66.96 11.40
C GLU A 608 -7.05 -66.91 10.58
N LYS A 609 -7.23 -65.88 9.74
CA LYS A 609 -8.37 -65.82 8.81
C LYS A 609 -8.36 -66.93 7.77
N ALA A 610 -7.18 -67.36 7.30
CA ALA A 610 -7.05 -68.52 6.42
C ALA A 610 -7.40 -69.84 7.15
N LYS A 611 -7.02 -70.00 8.42
CA LYS A 611 -7.37 -71.18 9.24
C LYS A 611 -8.87 -71.24 9.56
N GLU A 612 -9.49 -70.08 9.81
CA GLU A 612 -10.92 -69.97 10.09
C GLU A 612 -11.78 -70.26 8.84
N ALA A 613 -11.31 -69.87 7.66
CA ALA A 613 -11.94 -70.20 6.37
C ALA A 613 -11.84 -71.70 6.03
N VAL A 614 -10.72 -72.35 6.36
CA VAL A 614 -10.54 -73.81 6.15
C VAL A 614 -11.38 -74.63 7.14
N LYS A 615 -11.55 -74.17 8.38
CA LYS A 615 -12.38 -74.84 9.39
C LYS A 615 -13.88 -74.83 9.06
N LYS A 616 -14.35 -73.85 8.26
CA LYS A 616 -15.74 -73.79 7.78
C LYS A 616 -16.04 -74.73 6.59
N LEU A 617 -15.02 -75.35 5.99
CA LEU A 617 -15.14 -76.18 4.78
C LEU A 617 -14.97 -77.69 5.00
N GLN A 618 -14.79 -78.15 6.25
CA GLN A 618 -14.73 -79.59 6.58
C GLN A 618 -15.96 -80.03 7.40
N PRO A 619 -16.82 -80.92 6.88
CA PRO A 619 -17.89 -81.52 7.67
C PRO A 619 -17.32 -82.57 8.63
N GLY A 620 -17.72 -82.45 9.90
CA GLY A 620 -17.29 -83.29 11.01
C GLY A 620 -17.68 -84.76 10.86
N LYS A 621 -16.79 -85.62 11.35
CA LYS A 621 -16.91 -87.07 11.42
C LYS A 621 -17.36 -87.40 12.84
N ASP A 622 -18.67 -87.63 13.01
CA ASP A 622 -19.23 -88.11 14.27
C ASP A 622 -19.84 -89.51 14.06
N ASP A 623 -19.33 -90.42 14.88
CA ASP A 623 -19.66 -91.82 15.07
C ASP A 623 -20.80 -91.96 16.08
N GLY A 624 -21.94 -92.55 15.68
CA GLY A 624 -22.95 -92.95 16.65
C GLY A 624 -24.37 -93.19 16.12
N SER A 625 -24.72 -94.48 15.98
CA SER A 625 -26.07 -95.06 15.98
C SER A 625 -26.92 -95.05 14.69
N TRP A 626 -27.27 -96.27 14.26
CA TRP A 626 -28.36 -96.60 13.33
C TRP A 626 -29.71 -96.52 14.07
N PRO A 627 -30.82 -96.20 13.38
CA PRO A 627 -31.63 -97.29 12.83
C PRO A 627 -32.15 -97.05 11.40
N ALA A 628 -32.59 -98.17 10.82
CA ALA A 628 -32.96 -98.39 9.44
C ALA A 628 -34.40 -97.98 9.06
N ARG A 629 -34.64 -98.01 7.73
CA ARG A 629 -35.92 -98.04 6.98
C ARG A 629 -36.56 -96.66 6.76
N SER A 630 -37.17 -96.31 5.63
CA SER A 630 -37.44 -96.97 4.35
C SER A 630 -38.07 -95.93 3.41
N SER A 631 -37.88 -96.10 2.09
CA SER A 631 -38.81 -95.76 0.99
C SER A 631 -39.54 -94.41 0.97
N ALA A 632 -39.28 -93.59 -0.06
CA ALA A 632 -40.23 -93.31 -1.15
C ALA A 632 -39.71 -92.16 -2.04
N SER A 633 -39.75 -92.38 -3.36
CA SER A 633 -39.59 -91.35 -4.39
C SER A 633 -40.93 -90.58 -4.63
N PRO A 634 -41.05 -89.74 -5.67
CA PRO A 634 -41.26 -88.29 -5.63
C PRO A 634 -42.71 -87.90 -6.04
N PRO A 635 -43.06 -86.61 -6.25
CA PRO A 635 -42.95 -86.00 -7.59
C PRO A 635 -42.56 -84.50 -7.53
N GLN A 636 -41.84 -83.92 -8.50
CA GLN A 636 -42.18 -83.58 -9.89
C GLN A 636 -43.23 -82.46 -10.08
N ARG A 637 -42.90 -81.60 -11.06
CA ARG A 637 -43.63 -80.49 -11.73
C ARG A 637 -43.33 -79.09 -11.18
N GLY A 638 -42.95 -78.11 -11.99
CA GLY A 638 -42.91 -78.05 -13.45
C GLY A 638 -43.39 -76.68 -13.93
N ASN A 639 -42.80 -76.27 -15.05
CA ASN A 639 -42.96 -75.03 -15.84
C ASN A 639 -42.28 -73.77 -15.33
#